data_AF-A0A1W9MD01-F1
#
_entry.id   AF-A0A1W9MD01-F1
#
_cell.length_a   1.000
_cell.length_b   1.000
_cell.length_c   1.000
_cell.angle_alpha   90.00
_cell.angle_beta   90.00
_cell.angle_gamma   90.00
#
_symmetry.space_group_name_H-M   'P 1'
#
loop_
_entity.id
_entity.type
_entity.pdbx_description
1 polymer ?
#
loop_
_entity_poly.entity_id
_entity_poly.type
_entity_poly.pdbx_seq_one_letter_code
_entity_poly.pdbx_strand_id
1 'polypeptide(L)'
;MNKKQPKNIIKYFFVPILLTLSLLYGCMPPAPVCVKDGVPYCRVDGSFTYEWYDYYERGLSCMEGGCYDDALADFDIAIKKRPDDKWMARTFGMHLKDYFPHREKGLIYYNLGECEKALEELEYSLEYQKSSKALYYRDKVREGLMRERGEHVTIPAFVLPAEIWSKDNPVKISGTVESAQYVSEISVGTQKVFMENSEQTVFFEEFFPLNQGRHEIEIIARNLLGGMSTQKIIVHVDRSGPAIALKTSDPKKGLQGCLYDESGGISLSANGEKIMVSEENEFAVSPGTDPVMLIATDKLGNQTTASVNSGSETSEKSAKNRCALFLHSGLMSEQSTTHLSQFSAQYPDIATDGIPDHSISPEIILARLSDRENIFDENLSVEGQVSGTSPIKEVLINDTPVHKKPGKLIFFNHSERLKEGENRIIIRAKDESDTETIREFTVIRQIPEIFKQQYRCMFKANPFDIYPQEAEDKAKRTLFQYIFLDNLVGRKRFQVRIQEELEKLLNMQHLDPKRIIAGQNEINPTPYMLSGTMYDTKEGVEAVTKVVDIRTSQILDIIDGYTESKVRPGLESVAGILAEKFHRAFPLIKGIIAEKNGTLIRIKSEGDIRMGWIVVLGSDTEVIGYGCIDEKLKNHYYWIQMSDVFSDTGNMAVTQ
;
A
#
# COMPACT_ATOMS: atom_id res chain seq x y z
N MET A 1 -106.21 -38.52 21.58
CA MET A 1 -104.74 -38.70 21.66
C MET A 1 -104.13 -38.28 20.33
N ASN A 2 -102.97 -37.63 20.40
CA ASN A 2 -102.08 -37.16 19.33
C ASN A 2 -102.47 -35.93 18.49
N LYS A 3 -102.11 -34.79 19.09
CA LYS A 3 -101.77 -33.49 18.49
C LYS A 3 -100.50 -33.55 17.63
N LYS A 4 -100.39 -32.52 16.76
CA LYS A 4 -99.21 -31.80 16.22
C LYS A 4 -99.06 -31.95 14.69
N GLN A 5 -99.49 -30.97 13.91
CA GLN A 5 -98.87 -29.65 13.58
C GLN A 5 -97.71 -29.72 12.56
N PRO A 6 -97.60 -28.70 11.68
CA PRO A 6 -97.03 -28.80 10.34
C PRO A 6 -95.51 -28.67 10.34
N LYS A 7 -94.84 -29.35 9.41
CA LYS A 7 -93.39 -29.19 9.18
C LYS A 7 -93.15 -27.97 8.30
N ASN A 8 -92.41 -27.03 8.87
CA ASN A 8 -91.90 -25.81 8.27
C ASN A 8 -91.12 -26.07 6.97
N ILE A 9 -91.60 -25.50 5.86
CA ILE A 9 -90.82 -25.18 4.67
C ILE A 9 -90.18 -23.83 4.97
N ILE A 10 -88.93 -23.81 5.43
CA ILE A 10 -87.97 -22.69 5.39
C ILE A 10 -86.66 -23.25 5.98
N LYS A 11 -85.54 -22.99 5.28
CA LYS A 11 -84.12 -23.34 5.58
C LYS A 11 -83.54 -24.59 4.91
N TYR A 12 -83.42 -24.59 3.58
CA TYR A 12 -82.30 -25.29 2.90
C TYR A 12 -81.84 -24.57 1.61
N PHE A 13 -81.89 -23.23 1.58
CA PHE A 13 -81.37 -22.43 0.45
C PHE A 13 -80.20 -21.50 0.83
N PHE A 14 -79.70 -21.59 2.08
CA PHE A 14 -78.62 -20.73 2.58
C PHE A 14 -77.26 -21.43 2.75
N VAL A 15 -77.15 -22.73 2.41
CA VAL A 15 -75.90 -23.49 2.52
C VAL A 15 -75.10 -23.54 1.22
N PRO A 16 -75.66 -23.53 -0.01
CA PRO A 16 -74.80 -23.52 -1.20
C PRO A 16 -74.19 -22.14 -1.46
N ILE A 17 -74.77 -21.05 -0.93
CA ILE A 17 -74.24 -19.68 -1.10
C ILE A 17 -73.05 -19.41 -0.15
N LEU A 18 -73.03 -20.04 1.04
CA LEU A 18 -71.93 -19.87 2.00
C LEU A 18 -70.69 -20.70 1.65
N LEU A 19 -70.86 -21.84 0.95
CA LEU A 19 -69.75 -22.66 0.45
C LEU A 19 -69.15 -22.11 -0.86
N THR A 20 -69.92 -21.39 -1.68
CA THR A 20 -69.39 -20.68 -2.84
C THR A 20 -68.71 -19.36 -2.48
N LEU A 21 -69.04 -18.74 -1.33
CA LEU A 21 -68.35 -17.53 -0.84
C LEU A 21 -67.00 -17.84 -0.17
N SER A 22 -66.81 -19.06 0.36
CA SER A 22 -65.57 -19.47 1.03
C SER A 22 -64.51 -20.06 0.07
N LEU A 23 -64.88 -20.33 -1.20
CA LEU A 23 -63.95 -20.72 -2.27
C LEU A 23 -63.41 -19.54 -3.08
N LEU A 24 -63.84 -18.30 -2.79
CA LEU A 24 -63.30 -17.07 -3.39
C LEU A 24 -62.25 -16.36 -2.51
N TYR A 25 -61.95 -16.91 -1.33
CA TYR A 25 -60.82 -16.47 -0.48
C TYR A 25 -59.60 -17.39 -0.63
N GLY A 26 -59.41 -17.95 -1.83
CA GLY A 26 -58.11 -18.49 -2.23
C GLY A 26 -57.12 -17.34 -2.31
N CYS A 27 -56.03 -17.43 -1.54
CA CYS A 27 -54.94 -16.46 -1.46
C CYS A 27 -54.42 -16.13 -2.87
N MET A 28 -54.96 -15.06 -3.46
CA MET A 28 -54.45 -14.49 -4.70
C MET A 28 -53.22 -13.66 -4.30
N PRO A 29 -52.02 -13.93 -4.84
CA PRO A 29 -50.87 -13.05 -4.59
C PRO A 29 -51.28 -11.63 -5.00
N PRO A 30 -50.92 -10.58 -4.23
CA PRO A 30 -51.31 -9.22 -4.55
C PRO A 30 -50.89 -8.91 -5.98
N ALA A 31 -51.82 -8.32 -6.75
CA ALA A 31 -51.56 -7.90 -8.13
C ALA A 31 -50.33 -6.97 -8.18
N PRO A 32 -49.53 -6.99 -9.26
CA PRO A 32 -48.38 -6.09 -9.38
C PRO A 32 -48.88 -4.64 -9.30
N VAL A 33 -48.41 -3.92 -8.29
CA VAL A 33 -48.85 -2.55 -7.99
C VAL A 33 -48.33 -1.55 -9.05
N CYS A 34 -47.29 -1.95 -9.79
CA CYS A 34 -46.54 -1.10 -10.70
C CYS A 34 -46.30 -1.82 -12.04
N VAL A 35 -46.68 -1.20 -13.17
CA VAL A 35 -46.30 -1.65 -14.52
C VAL A 35 -45.73 -0.46 -15.26
N LYS A 36 -44.51 -0.61 -15.77
CA LYS A 36 -43.81 0.44 -16.52
C LYS A 36 -43.25 -0.15 -17.80
N ASP A 37 -43.57 0.48 -18.93
CA ASP A 37 -43.19 0.02 -20.27
C ASP A 37 -43.57 -1.44 -20.57
N GLY A 38 -44.71 -1.89 -20.02
CA GLY A 38 -45.20 -3.27 -20.16
C GLY A 38 -44.50 -4.29 -19.25
N VAL A 39 -43.49 -3.87 -18.47
CA VAL A 39 -42.80 -4.70 -17.50
C VAL A 39 -43.45 -4.51 -16.12
N PRO A 40 -43.91 -5.60 -15.47
CA PRO A 40 -44.49 -5.52 -14.14
C PRO A 40 -43.42 -5.54 -13.05
N TYR A 41 -43.50 -4.57 -12.14
CA TYR A 41 -42.63 -4.39 -10.97
C TYR A 41 -43.38 -4.68 -9.67
N CYS A 42 -42.73 -4.47 -8.52
CA CYS A 42 -43.26 -4.79 -7.19
C CYS A 42 -43.57 -6.28 -7.01
N ARG A 43 -42.60 -7.13 -7.36
CA ARG A 43 -42.69 -8.60 -7.26
C ARG A 43 -41.59 -9.18 -6.38
N VAL A 44 -41.81 -10.42 -5.93
CA VAL A 44 -40.79 -11.25 -5.27
C VAL A 44 -40.59 -12.53 -6.07
N ASP A 45 -39.39 -13.07 -5.98
CA ASP A 45 -39.05 -14.39 -6.50
C ASP A 45 -39.63 -15.45 -5.55
N GLY A 46 -40.59 -16.23 -6.05
CA GLY A 46 -41.22 -17.30 -5.30
C GLY A 46 -42.39 -16.86 -4.42
N SER A 47 -42.52 -17.46 -3.24
CA SER A 47 -43.70 -17.27 -2.37
C SER A 47 -43.46 -16.15 -1.35
N PHE A 48 -44.40 -15.22 -1.25
CA PHE A 48 -44.35 -14.13 -0.26
C PHE A 48 -44.69 -14.67 1.14
N THR A 49 -43.69 -14.84 1.99
CA THR A 49 -43.83 -15.40 3.35
C THR A 49 -44.15 -14.36 4.44
N TYR A 50 -44.28 -13.08 4.07
CA TYR A 50 -44.47 -11.94 4.98
C TYR A 50 -43.32 -11.72 5.96
N GLU A 51 -42.12 -12.21 5.63
CA GLU A 51 -40.89 -11.95 6.35
C GLU A 51 -40.21 -10.67 5.85
N TRP A 52 -39.28 -10.13 6.64
CA TRP A 52 -38.61 -8.85 6.31
C TRP A 52 -37.96 -8.87 4.90
N TYR A 53 -37.42 -10.01 4.49
CA TYR A 53 -36.74 -10.16 3.20
C TYR A 53 -37.71 -10.15 2.02
N ASP A 54 -38.98 -10.54 2.22
CA ASP A 54 -40.00 -10.50 1.18
C ASP A 54 -40.40 -9.05 0.87
N TYR A 55 -40.64 -8.26 1.93
CA TYR A 55 -40.94 -6.83 1.79
C TYR A 55 -39.77 -6.08 1.17
N TYR A 56 -38.55 -6.35 1.64
CA TYR A 56 -37.35 -5.74 1.06
C TYR A 56 -37.18 -6.04 -0.42
N GLU A 57 -37.35 -7.30 -0.82
CA GLU A 57 -37.26 -7.71 -2.22
C GLU A 57 -38.30 -7.03 -3.10
N ARG A 58 -39.55 -6.98 -2.62
CA ARG A 58 -40.62 -6.31 -3.33
C ARG A 58 -40.37 -4.81 -3.44
N GLY A 59 -39.86 -4.19 -2.37
CA GLY A 59 -39.46 -2.79 -2.33
C GLY A 59 -38.36 -2.47 -3.34
N LEU A 60 -37.32 -3.32 -3.45
CA LEU A 60 -36.31 -3.21 -4.49
C LEU A 60 -36.93 -3.28 -5.90
N SER A 61 -37.81 -4.25 -6.13
CA SER A 61 -38.53 -4.38 -7.41
C SER A 61 -39.38 -3.14 -7.72
N CYS A 62 -40.11 -2.58 -6.75
CA CYS A 62 -40.87 -1.34 -6.91
C CYS A 62 -39.95 -0.15 -7.25
N MET A 63 -38.82 -0.04 -6.56
CA MET A 63 -37.84 1.03 -6.76
C MET A 63 -37.25 0.99 -8.17
N GLU A 64 -36.93 -0.19 -8.69
CA GLU A 64 -36.48 -0.36 -10.09
C GLU A 64 -37.54 0.11 -11.10
N GLY A 65 -38.82 -0.12 -10.79
CA GLY A 65 -39.95 0.40 -11.56
C GLY A 65 -40.17 1.91 -11.42
N GLY A 66 -39.54 2.56 -10.44
CA GLY A 66 -39.79 3.96 -10.08
C GLY A 66 -41.11 4.17 -9.33
N CYS A 67 -41.71 3.12 -8.78
CA CYS A 67 -42.90 3.20 -7.93
C CYS A 67 -42.48 3.44 -6.48
N TYR A 68 -42.08 4.68 -6.22
CA TYR A 68 -41.39 5.08 -4.99
C TYR A 68 -42.27 5.00 -3.74
N ASP A 69 -43.55 5.37 -3.81
CA ASP A 69 -44.44 5.31 -2.65
C ASP A 69 -44.63 3.86 -2.15
N ASP A 70 -44.82 2.91 -3.07
CA ASP A 70 -44.95 1.49 -2.75
C ASP A 70 -43.64 0.92 -2.21
N ALA A 71 -42.51 1.32 -2.80
CA ALA A 71 -41.19 0.91 -2.33
C ALA A 71 -40.91 1.39 -0.90
N LEU A 72 -41.22 2.65 -0.59
CA LEU A 72 -41.08 3.22 0.76
C LEU A 72 -41.94 2.46 1.77
N ALA A 73 -43.21 2.16 1.44
CA ALA A 73 -44.10 1.41 2.31
C ALA A 73 -43.55 -0.01 2.62
N ASP A 74 -42.99 -0.68 1.61
CA ASP A 74 -42.37 -2.00 1.79
C ASP A 74 -41.09 -1.92 2.62
N PHE A 75 -40.23 -0.92 2.39
CA PHE A 75 -39.03 -0.71 3.20
C PHE A 75 -39.37 -0.38 4.65
N ASP A 76 -40.41 0.41 4.93
CA ASP A 76 -40.85 0.69 6.30
C ASP A 76 -41.29 -0.59 7.03
N ILE A 77 -41.99 -1.50 6.34
CA ILE A 77 -42.37 -2.80 6.93
C ILE A 77 -41.14 -3.68 7.15
N ALA A 78 -40.20 -3.69 6.21
CA ALA A 78 -38.94 -4.42 6.34
C ALA A 78 -38.14 -3.92 7.56
N ILE A 79 -37.93 -2.60 7.67
CA ILE A 79 -37.23 -1.95 8.79
C ILE A 79 -37.91 -2.24 10.12
N LYS A 80 -39.25 -2.16 10.17
CA LYS A 80 -40.02 -2.48 11.38
C LYS A 80 -39.79 -3.91 11.87
N LYS A 81 -39.60 -4.85 10.95
CA LYS A 81 -39.30 -6.26 11.26
C LYS A 81 -37.81 -6.47 11.57
N ARG A 82 -36.94 -5.75 10.87
CA ARG A 82 -35.49 -5.83 10.98
C ARG A 82 -34.86 -4.47 10.61
N PRO A 83 -34.37 -3.69 11.59
CA PRO A 83 -33.87 -2.34 11.32
C PRO A 83 -32.43 -2.28 10.82
N ASP A 84 -31.61 -3.31 11.03
CA ASP A 84 -30.17 -3.25 10.73
C ASP A 84 -29.86 -3.46 9.25
N ASP A 85 -29.32 -2.43 8.57
CA ASP A 85 -28.64 -2.59 7.27
C ASP A 85 -27.42 -3.51 7.45
N LYS A 86 -27.26 -4.52 6.58
CA LYS A 86 -26.23 -5.54 6.72
C LYS A 86 -25.95 -6.31 5.42
N TRP A 87 -24.66 -6.51 5.14
CA TRP A 87 -24.20 -7.50 4.16
C TRP A 87 -24.53 -8.92 4.62
N MET A 88 -25.00 -9.78 3.70
CA MET A 88 -25.24 -11.20 3.98
C MET A 88 -26.18 -11.44 5.19
N ALA A 89 -27.26 -10.67 5.31
CA ALA A 89 -28.30 -10.90 6.31
C ALA A 89 -28.94 -12.28 6.11
N ARG A 90 -28.98 -13.07 7.18
CA ARG A 90 -29.53 -14.43 7.14
C ARG A 90 -31.06 -14.40 6.99
N THR A 91 -31.56 -15.04 5.94
CA THR A 91 -32.99 -15.25 5.69
C THR A 91 -33.40 -16.65 6.21
N PHE A 92 -34.25 -17.38 5.49
CA PHE A 92 -34.64 -18.74 5.89
C PHE A 92 -33.54 -19.77 5.59
N GLY A 93 -33.29 -20.67 6.54
CA GLY A 93 -32.30 -21.75 6.39
C GLY A 93 -30.86 -21.26 6.30
N MET A 94 -30.20 -21.56 5.18
CA MET A 94 -28.80 -21.19 4.87
C MET A 94 -28.69 -20.08 3.82
N HIS A 95 -29.81 -19.46 3.43
CA HIS A 95 -29.82 -18.37 2.47
C HIS A 95 -29.39 -17.05 3.14
N LEU A 96 -28.59 -16.28 2.41
CA LEU A 96 -28.06 -14.99 2.83
C LEU A 96 -28.42 -13.96 1.76
N LYS A 97 -28.75 -12.73 2.17
CA LYS A 97 -29.11 -11.65 1.26
C LYS A 97 -28.54 -10.33 1.75
N ASP A 98 -28.05 -9.50 0.84
CA ASP A 98 -27.63 -8.15 1.16
C ASP A 98 -28.86 -7.29 1.44
N TYR A 99 -28.93 -6.68 2.63
CA TYR A 99 -30.11 -6.03 3.15
C TYR A 99 -29.79 -4.60 3.56
N PHE A 100 -30.22 -3.61 2.76
CA PHE A 100 -29.92 -2.20 2.99
C PHE A 100 -31.15 -1.31 2.86
N PRO A 101 -32.25 -1.56 3.59
CA PRO A 101 -33.49 -0.80 3.43
C PRO A 101 -33.32 0.70 3.71
N HIS A 102 -32.50 1.11 4.69
CA HIS A 102 -32.27 2.53 4.97
C HIS A 102 -31.54 3.19 3.80
N ARG A 103 -30.52 2.52 3.24
CA ARG A 103 -29.83 2.97 2.02
C ARG A 103 -30.81 3.23 0.89
N GLU A 104 -31.62 2.22 0.56
CA GLU A 104 -32.51 2.30 -0.60
C GLU A 104 -33.64 3.33 -0.37
N LYS A 105 -34.14 3.51 0.86
CA LYS A 105 -35.03 4.63 1.21
C LYS A 105 -34.36 5.99 0.98
N GLY A 106 -33.12 6.15 1.40
CA GLY A 106 -32.35 7.37 1.18
C GLY A 106 -32.20 7.71 -0.31
N LEU A 107 -31.98 6.70 -1.15
CA LEU A 107 -31.95 6.85 -2.61
C LEU A 107 -33.29 7.28 -3.19
N ILE A 108 -34.39 6.72 -2.68
CA ILE A 108 -35.74 7.14 -3.10
C ILE A 108 -35.98 8.60 -2.76
N TYR A 109 -35.68 9.03 -1.52
CA TYR A 109 -35.85 10.43 -1.14
C TYR A 109 -34.97 11.37 -1.95
N TYR A 110 -33.74 10.97 -2.26
CA TYR A 110 -32.88 11.74 -3.17
C TYR A 110 -33.51 11.90 -4.56
N ASN A 111 -34.05 10.81 -5.12
CA ASN A 111 -34.74 10.83 -6.42
C ASN A 111 -36.03 11.67 -6.41
N LEU A 112 -36.68 11.81 -5.25
CA LEU A 112 -37.84 12.69 -5.05
C LEU A 112 -37.46 14.16 -4.78
N GLY A 113 -36.16 14.47 -4.64
CA GLY A 113 -35.68 15.81 -4.27
C GLY A 113 -35.85 16.15 -2.79
N GLU A 114 -36.14 15.17 -1.95
CA GLU A 114 -36.29 15.34 -0.49
C GLU A 114 -34.94 15.15 0.20
N CYS A 115 -33.99 16.06 -0.06
CA CYS A 115 -32.59 15.91 0.33
C CYS A 115 -32.37 15.77 1.84
N GLU A 116 -33.13 16.44 2.70
CA GLU A 116 -33.00 16.28 4.16
C GLU A 116 -33.35 14.86 4.62
N LYS A 117 -34.46 14.28 4.13
CA LYS A 117 -34.85 12.90 4.47
C LYS A 117 -33.87 11.90 3.88
N ALA A 118 -33.38 12.17 2.66
CA ALA A 118 -32.36 11.35 2.03
C ALA A 118 -31.09 11.28 2.88
N LEU A 119 -30.62 12.43 3.40
CA LEU A 119 -29.44 12.50 4.24
C LEU A 119 -29.63 11.70 5.53
N GLU A 120 -30.77 11.86 6.20
CA GLU A 120 -31.10 11.16 7.44
C GLU A 120 -31.05 9.63 7.26
N GLU A 121 -31.73 9.09 6.26
CA GLU A 121 -31.76 7.65 5.98
C GLU A 121 -30.39 7.11 5.55
N LEU A 122 -29.60 7.88 4.79
CA LEU A 122 -28.24 7.48 4.40
C LEU A 122 -27.28 7.46 5.59
N GLU A 123 -27.39 8.41 6.53
CA GLU A 123 -26.56 8.36 7.75
C GLU A 123 -26.96 7.18 8.64
N TYR A 124 -28.26 6.83 8.74
CA TYR A 124 -28.68 5.58 9.42
C TYR A 124 -28.08 4.33 8.76
N SER A 125 -28.12 4.24 7.43
CA SER A 125 -27.51 3.14 6.70
C SER A 125 -26.01 3.01 7.00
N LEU A 126 -25.29 4.13 6.98
CA LEU A 126 -23.84 4.16 7.24
C LEU A 126 -23.47 3.88 8.69
N GLU A 127 -24.35 4.19 9.64
CA GLU A 127 -24.22 3.82 11.06
C GLU A 127 -24.33 2.30 11.24
N TYR A 128 -25.29 1.67 10.59
CA TYR A 128 -25.47 0.21 10.63
C TYR A 128 -24.39 -0.55 9.86
N GLN A 129 -24.21 -0.23 8.58
CA GLN A 129 -23.28 -0.90 7.70
C GLN A 129 -22.85 0.03 6.56
N LYS A 130 -21.59 0.48 6.61
CA LYS A 130 -20.99 1.25 5.53
C LYS A 130 -21.06 0.49 4.20
N SER A 131 -21.46 1.21 3.15
CA SER A 131 -21.39 0.77 1.74
C SER A 131 -21.00 1.94 0.84
N SER A 132 -20.29 1.63 -0.24
CA SER A 132 -19.86 2.58 -1.26
C SER A 132 -21.03 3.32 -1.88
N LYS A 133 -22.15 2.62 -2.12
CA LYS A 133 -23.36 3.22 -2.66
C LYS A 133 -23.95 4.27 -1.70
N ALA A 134 -24.03 3.97 -0.41
CA ALA A 134 -24.51 4.93 0.59
C ALA A 134 -23.60 6.17 0.70
N LEU A 135 -22.28 5.97 0.72
CA LEU A 135 -21.31 7.08 0.76
C LEU A 135 -21.43 7.98 -0.47
N TYR A 136 -21.58 7.38 -1.65
CA TYR A 136 -21.75 8.09 -2.91
C TYR A 136 -22.99 9.00 -2.92
N TYR A 137 -24.16 8.43 -2.58
CA TYR A 137 -25.40 9.22 -2.56
C TYR A 137 -25.42 10.25 -1.44
N ARG A 138 -24.75 9.99 -0.32
CA ARG A 138 -24.61 10.98 0.75
C ARG A 138 -23.86 12.22 0.27
N ASP A 139 -22.79 12.04 -0.50
CA ASP A 139 -22.04 13.16 -1.09
C ASP A 139 -22.90 13.93 -2.11
N LYS A 140 -23.70 13.24 -2.94
CA LYS A 140 -24.68 13.88 -3.84
C LYS A 140 -25.73 14.69 -3.09
N VAL A 141 -26.28 14.14 -2.01
CA VAL A 141 -27.27 14.83 -1.17
C VAL A 141 -26.66 16.06 -0.49
N ARG A 142 -25.44 15.94 0.06
CA ARG A 142 -24.71 17.08 0.64
C ARG A 142 -24.48 18.18 -0.38
N GLU A 143 -24.05 17.81 -1.59
CA GLU A 143 -23.88 18.76 -2.70
C GLU A 143 -25.21 19.45 -3.06
N GLY A 144 -26.29 18.69 -3.18
CA GLY A 144 -27.66 19.20 -3.44
C GLY A 144 -28.11 20.21 -2.39
N LEU A 145 -28.01 19.88 -1.11
CA LEU A 145 -28.39 20.76 0.00
C LEU A 145 -27.61 22.08 0.00
N MET A 146 -26.30 22.04 -0.26
CA MET A 146 -25.48 23.26 -0.34
C MET A 146 -25.90 24.13 -1.53
N ARG A 147 -26.24 23.52 -2.67
CA ARG A 147 -26.74 24.24 -3.86
C ARG A 147 -28.11 24.86 -3.63
N GLU A 148 -29.04 24.15 -3.00
CA GLU A 148 -30.38 24.64 -2.66
C GLU A 148 -30.34 25.83 -1.70
N ARG A 149 -29.40 25.82 -0.74
CA ARG A 149 -29.15 26.94 0.17
C ARG A 149 -28.45 28.13 -0.48
N GLY A 150 -27.99 28.00 -1.73
CA GLY A 150 -27.26 29.04 -2.44
C GLY A 150 -25.88 29.32 -1.85
N GLU A 151 -25.22 28.30 -1.29
CA GLU A 151 -23.88 28.46 -0.73
C GLU A 151 -22.85 28.81 -1.83
N HIS A 152 -22.02 29.82 -1.58
CA HIS A 152 -20.95 30.21 -2.49
C HIS A 152 -19.79 29.22 -2.42
N VAL A 153 -19.20 28.87 -3.57
CA VAL A 153 -18.04 27.96 -3.64
C VAL A 153 -16.86 28.54 -2.86
N THR A 154 -16.37 27.79 -1.86
CA THR A 154 -15.13 28.07 -1.14
C THR A 154 -14.01 27.16 -1.63
N ILE A 155 -12.77 27.36 -1.19
CA ILE A 155 -11.65 26.47 -1.52
C ILE A 155 -11.16 25.69 -0.28
N PRO A 156 -10.63 24.48 -0.43
CA PRO A 156 -10.03 23.74 0.69
C PRO A 156 -8.78 24.43 1.24
N ALA A 157 -8.54 24.32 2.54
CA ALA A 157 -7.36 24.82 3.25
C ALA A 157 -6.40 23.68 3.60
N PHE A 158 -5.09 23.94 3.51
CA PHE A 158 -4.03 22.98 3.76
C PHE A 158 -3.32 23.26 5.09
N VAL A 159 -3.11 22.21 5.89
CA VAL A 159 -2.29 22.24 7.12
C VAL A 159 -1.19 21.19 6.98
N LEU A 160 -0.03 21.62 6.48
CA LEU A 160 1.16 20.77 6.27
C LEU A 160 2.43 21.63 6.14
N PRO A 161 3.62 21.06 6.38
CA PRO A 161 4.88 21.81 6.26
C PRO A 161 5.18 22.20 4.81
N ALA A 162 5.74 23.41 4.62
CA ALA A 162 6.19 23.85 3.29
C ALA A 162 7.44 23.09 2.81
N GLU A 163 8.23 22.57 3.73
CA GLU A 163 9.49 21.90 3.46
C GLU A 163 9.63 20.64 4.35
N ILE A 164 10.10 19.54 3.76
CA ILE A 164 10.31 18.25 4.43
C ILE A 164 11.75 17.82 4.18
N TRP A 165 12.48 17.49 5.24
CA TRP A 165 13.80 16.85 5.16
C TRP A 165 13.67 15.41 5.63
N SER A 166 14.14 14.45 4.84
CA SER A 166 14.05 13.03 5.18
C SER A 166 15.21 12.24 4.62
N LYS A 167 15.64 11.22 5.38
CA LYS A 167 16.53 10.16 4.90
C LYS A 167 15.79 8.86 4.57
N ASP A 168 14.50 8.82 4.87
CA ASP A 168 13.70 7.60 4.79
C ASP A 168 13.46 7.18 3.33
N ASN A 169 13.30 5.88 3.10
CA ASN A 169 12.84 5.34 1.83
C ASN A 169 11.77 4.27 2.11
N PRO A 170 10.52 4.46 1.68
CA PRO A 170 9.99 5.64 0.98
C PRO A 170 9.86 6.89 1.89
N VAL A 171 9.87 8.07 1.28
CA VAL A 171 9.63 9.35 1.97
C VAL A 171 8.16 9.51 2.26
N LYS A 172 7.83 9.81 3.51
CA LYS A 172 6.47 10.02 3.96
C LYS A 172 6.04 11.48 3.79
N ILE A 173 4.93 11.70 3.10
CA ILE A 173 4.30 13.01 2.94
C ILE A 173 2.90 12.93 3.57
N SER A 174 2.67 13.76 4.57
CA SER A 174 1.37 13.80 5.26
C SER A 174 0.93 15.22 5.56
N GLY A 175 -0.37 15.38 5.74
CA GLY A 175 -1.00 16.67 5.98
C GLY A 175 -2.49 16.55 6.25
N THR A 176 -3.09 17.67 6.61
CA THR A 176 -4.54 17.79 6.78
C THR A 176 -5.11 18.78 5.78
N VAL A 177 -6.25 18.44 5.19
CA VAL A 177 -7.04 19.32 4.33
C VAL A 177 -8.39 19.58 4.97
N GLU A 178 -8.81 20.84 5.01
CA GLU A 178 -10.07 21.26 5.63
C GLU A 178 -10.97 22.01 4.64
N SER A 179 -12.27 21.74 4.66
CA SER A 179 -13.27 22.43 3.87
C SER A 179 -14.65 22.29 4.52
N ALA A 180 -15.33 23.41 4.80
CA ALA A 180 -16.73 23.38 5.24
C ALA A 180 -17.65 22.69 4.21
N GLN A 181 -17.28 22.76 2.92
CA GLN A 181 -17.97 22.16 1.79
C GLN A 181 -17.50 20.74 1.46
N TYR A 182 -16.87 20.06 2.43
CA TYR A 182 -16.35 18.69 2.36
C TYR A 182 -15.27 18.49 1.30
N VAL A 183 -14.08 18.06 1.72
CA VAL A 183 -13.00 17.67 0.81
C VAL A 183 -13.41 16.38 0.12
N SER A 184 -13.41 16.37 -1.22
CA SER A 184 -13.89 15.26 -2.05
C SER A 184 -12.78 14.60 -2.87
N GLU A 185 -11.66 15.28 -3.07
CA GLU A 185 -10.50 14.74 -3.78
C GLU A 185 -9.23 15.39 -3.25
N ILE A 186 -8.18 14.58 -3.10
CA ILE A 186 -6.81 15.04 -2.84
C ILE A 186 -5.87 14.30 -3.79
N SER A 187 -4.91 15.01 -4.35
CA SER A 187 -3.82 14.44 -5.15
C SER A 187 -2.49 14.98 -4.64
N VAL A 188 -1.49 14.10 -4.49
CA VAL A 188 -0.11 14.43 -4.09
C VAL A 188 0.79 14.02 -5.26
N GLY A 189 1.31 15.01 -5.98
CA GLY A 189 2.00 14.80 -7.25
C GLY A 189 1.07 14.12 -8.27
N THR A 190 1.51 12.97 -8.80
CA THR A 190 0.73 12.16 -9.74
C THR A 190 -0.20 11.16 -9.05
N GLN A 191 -0.13 11.03 -7.74
CA GLN A 191 -0.87 10.02 -6.97
C GLN A 191 -2.14 10.62 -6.39
N LYS A 192 -3.29 10.01 -6.68
CA LYS A 192 -4.55 10.35 -6.01
C LYS A 192 -4.56 9.70 -4.63
N VAL A 193 -4.86 10.50 -3.61
CA VAL A 193 -5.15 9.98 -2.27
C VAL A 193 -6.48 9.25 -2.34
N PHE A 194 -6.50 7.99 -1.92
CA PHE A 194 -7.73 7.23 -1.89
C PHE A 194 -8.64 7.75 -0.77
N MET A 195 -9.85 8.16 -1.15
CA MET A 195 -10.90 8.61 -0.26
C MET A 195 -12.16 7.82 -0.56
N GLU A 196 -12.73 7.16 0.45
CA GLU A 196 -14.01 6.46 0.29
C GLU A 196 -15.20 7.42 0.27
N ASN A 197 -15.04 8.59 0.88
CA ASN A 197 -16.08 9.59 1.01
C ASN A 197 -15.52 10.98 1.25
N SER A 198 -16.35 11.98 1.02
CA SER A 198 -16.04 13.35 1.41
C SER A 198 -16.16 13.56 2.91
N GLU A 199 -15.24 14.35 3.47
CA GLU A 199 -15.24 14.77 4.88
C GLU A 199 -14.82 16.24 4.99
N GLN A 200 -15.25 16.93 6.04
CA GLN A 200 -14.84 18.32 6.26
C GLN A 200 -13.36 18.47 6.60
N THR A 201 -12.77 17.45 7.23
CA THR A 201 -11.35 17.40 7.58
C THR A 201 -10.79 16.05 7.18
N VAL A 202 -9.78 16.04 6.32
CA VAL A 202 -9.15 14.81 5.81
C VAL A 202 -7.67 14.85 6.14
N PHE A 203 -7.21 13.89 6.92
CA PHE A 203 -5.79 13.59 7.06
C PHE A 203 -5.37 12.61 5.97
N PHE A 204 -4.27 12.91 5.28
CA PHE A 204 -3.67 12.00 4.31
C PHE A 204 -2.23 11.70 4.67
N GLU A 205 -1.77 10.51 4.28
CA GLU A 205 -0.41 10.05 4.41
C GLU A 205 -0.07 9.19 3.19
N GLU A 206 0.91 9.63 2.42
CA GLU A 206 1.34 8.97 1.18
C GLU A 206 2.86 8.78 1.19
N PHE A 207 3.32 7.68 0.60
CA PHE A 207 4.72 7.26 0.64
C PHE A 207 5.32 7.27 -0.75
N PHE A 208 6.38 8.05 -0.95
CA PHE A 208 7.03 8.26 -2.25
C PHE A 208 8.45 7.72 -2.26
N PRO A 209 8.82 6.85 -3.23
CA PRO A 209 10.18 6.35 -3.37
C PRO A 209 11.06 7.41 -4.07
N LEU A 210 11.27 8.55 -3.40
CA LEU A 210 12.05 9.67 -3.93
C LEU A 210 13.56 9.38 -3.85
N ASN A 211 14.27 9.71 -4.92
CA ASN A 211 15.74 9.64 -4.99
C ASN A 211 16.38 10.74 -4.12
N GLN A 212 17.68 10.66 -3.89
CA GLN A 212 18.44 11.74 -3.24
C GLN A 212 18.28 13.07 -4.00
N GLY A 213 18.26 14.17 -3.26
CA GLY A 213 18.15 15.53 -3.78
C GLY A 213 16.83 16.23 -3.47
N ARG A 214 16.61 17.36 -4.17
CA ARG A 214 15.45 18.24 -3.98
C ARG A 214 14.32 17.90 -4.94
N HIS A 215 13.13 17.69 -4.41
CA HIS A 215 11.90 17.42 -5.15
C HIS A 215 10.86 18.50 -4.87
N GLU A 216 10.19 18.99 -5.91
CA GLU A 216 9.03 19.87 -5.76
C GLU A 216 7.76 19.06 -6.05
N ILE A 217 6.86 18.99 -5.07
CA ILE A 217 5.64 18.19 -5.15
C ILE A 217 4.44 19.11 -4.99
N GLU A 218 3.53 19.02 -5.95
CA GLU A 218 2.27 19.75 -5.95
C GLU A 218 1.17 18.90 -5.30
N ILE A 219 0.41 19.51 -4.40
CA ILE A 219 -0.72 18.89 -3.72
C ILE A 219 -1.98 19.66 -4.11
N ILE A 220 -2.98 18.96 -4.65
CA ILE A 220 -4.23 19.54 -5.12
C ILE A 220 -5.38 18.96 -4.29
N ALA A 221 -6.29 19.82 -3.84
CA ALA A 221 -7.51 19.40 -3.17
C ALA A 221 -8.74 20.03 -3.81
N ARG A 222 -9.86 19.30 -3.82
CA ARG A 222 -11.17 19.75 -4.30
C ARG A 222 -12.24 19.49 -3.26
N ASN A 223 -13.27 20.35 -3.21
CA ASN A 223 -14.48 20.11 -2.42
C ASN A 223 -15.69 19.71 -3.28
N LEU A 224 -16.80 19.33 -2.65
CA LEU A 224 -18.00 18.85 -3.35
C LEU A 224 -18.62 19.88 -4.31
N LEU A 225 -18.53 21.19 -4.02
CA LEU A 225 -19.00 22.24 -4.94
C LEU A 225 -18.00 22.58 -6.06
N GLY A 226 -16.87 21.87 -6.13
CA GLY A 226 -15.86 22.00 -7.18
C GLY A 226 -14.78 23.04 -6.91
N GLY A 227 -14.80 23.70 -5.76
CA GLY A 227 -13.74 24.60 -5.32
C GLY A 227 -12.43 23.86 -5.14
N MET A 228 -11.33 24.44 -5.64
CA MET A 228 -10.04 23.78 -5.76
C MET A 228 -8.93 24.68 -5.21
N SER A 229 -7.97 24.07 -4.52
CA SER A 229 -6.76 24.72 -4.05
C SER A 229 -5.54 23.85 -4.34
N THR A 230 -4.39 24.51 -4.44
CA THR A 230 -3.11 23.89 -4.76
C THR A 230 -2.04 24.39 -3.79
N GLN A 231 -1.29 23.47 -3.19
CA GLN A 231 -0.16 23.75 -2.30
C GLN A 231 1.09 23.08 -2.86
N LYS A 232 2.20 23.81 -2.90
CA LYS A 232 3.51 23.25 -3.26
C LYS A 232 4.32 22.98 -2.00
N ILE A 233 5.01 21.85 -1.98
CA ILE A 233 5.98 21.51 -0.95
C ILE A 233 7.33 21.16 -1.58
N ILE A 234 8.39 21.39 -0.81
CA ILE A 234 9.75 21.03 -1.19
C ILE A 234 10.19 19.87 -0.30
N VAL A 235 10.60 18.77 -0.91
CA VAL A 235 11.11 17.60 -0.21
C VAL A 235 12.60 17.47 -0.50
N HIS A 236 13.41 17.56 0.55
CA HIS A 236 14.85 17.34 0.52
C HIS A 236 15.13 15.94 1.03
N VAL A 237 15.62 15.09 0.14
CA VAL A 237 16.00 13.72 0.46
C VAL A 237 17.50 13.67 0.60
N ASP A 238 17.97 13.40 1.82
CA ASP A 238 19.39 13.30 2.10
C ASP A 238 19.69 12.05 2.92
N ARG A 239 20.43 11.14 2.29
CA ARG A 239 20.81 9.82 2.81
C ARG A 239 22.32 9.68 2.93
N SER A 240 23.06 10.72 2.58
CA SER A 240 24.52 10.72 2.60
C SER A 240 25.02 11.36 3.88
N GLY A 241 26.18 10.92 4.36
CA GLY A 241 26.85 11.57 5.48
C GLY A 241 27.61 12.82 5.04
N PRO A 242 27.89 13.77 5.95
CA PRO A 242 28.70 14.94 5.66
C PRO A 242 30.11 14.58 5.17
N ALA A 243 30.52 15.11 4.03
CA ALA A 243 31.90 14.95 3.57
C ALA A 243 32.87 15.71 4.49
N ILE A 244 34.01 15.09 4.80
CA ILE A 244 35.07 15.67 5.63
C ILE A 244 36.28 15.93 4.74
N ALA A 245 36.57 17.19 4.44
CA ALA A 245 37.72 17.59 3.63
C ALA A 245 38.81 18.21 4.52
N LEU A 246 39.96 17.54 4.63
CA LEU A 246 41.10 17.99 5.42
C LEU A 246 42.08 18.79 4.55
N LYS A 247 42.44 19.98 5.05
CA LYS A 247 43.54 20.81 4.54
C LYS A 247 44.87 20.37 5.17
N THR A 248 44.85 20.02 6.46
CA THR A 248 45.99 19.47 7.22
C THR A 248 45.60 18.12 7.81
N SER A 249 46.38 17.09 7.49
CA SER A 249 46.07 15.67 7.79
C SER A 249 47.08 15.00 8.74
N ASP A 250 47.97 15.78 9.39
CA ASP A 250 48.98 15.26 10.33
C ASP A 250 48.48 15.43 11.78
N PRO A 251 48.03 14.35 12.45
CA PRO A 251 47.52 14.42 13.82
C PRO A 251 48.49 15.05 14.83
N LYS A 252 49.81 14.93 14.60
CA LYS A 252 50.85 15.48 15.47
C LYS A 252 51.02 16.99 15.32
N LYS A 253 50.51 17.57 14.24
CA LYS A 253 50.51 19.03 13.98
C LYS A 253 49.12 19.65 14.15
N GLY A 254 48.12 18.83 14.46
CA GLY A 254 46.72 19.21 14.50
C GLY A 254 46.06 19.07 13.13
N LEU A 255 44.74 18.90 13.14
CA LEU A 255 43.94 18.74 11.93
C LEU A 255 43.19 20.04 11.64
N GLN A 256 43.09 20.40 10.37
CA GLN A 256 42.25 21.50 9.92
C GLN A 256 41.49 21.05 8.69
N GLY A 257 40.20 21.36 8.64
CA GLY A 257 39.34 20.92 7.55
C GLY A 257 38.03 21.67 7.48
N CYS A 258 37.22 21.23 6.54
CA CYS A 258 35.86 21.71 6.36
C CYS A 258 34.91 20.52 6.19
N LEU A 259 33.67 20.73 6.60
CA LEU A 259 32.58 19.79 6.48
C LEU A 259 31.65 20.29 5.38
N TYR A 260 31.09 19.36 4.62
CA TYR A 260 30.14 19.69 3.58
C TYR A 260 28.95 18.74 3.65
N ASP A 261 27.76 19.33 3.68
CA ASP A 261 26.51 18.61 3.62
C ASP A 261 25.40 19.53 3.09
N GLU A 262 24.43 18.97 2.36
CA GLU A 262 23.30 19.75 1.87
C GLU A 262 22.26 20.02 2.97
N SER A 263 22.10 19.09 3.90
CA SER A 263 21.16 19.24 5.01
C SER A 263 21.61 20.26 6.05
N GLY A 264 22.91 20.42 6.22
CA GLY A 264 23.51 21.34 7.18
C GLY A 264 23.29 20.89 8.63
N GLY A 265 23.54 21.80 9.59
CA GLY A 265 23.45 21.45 11.02
C GLY A 265 24.47 20.39 11.44
N ILE A 266 25.65 20.40 10.83
CA ILE A 266 26.67 19.37 11.00
C ILE A 266 27.28 19.48 12.40
N SER A 267 27.39 18.34 13.09
CA SER A 267 28.15 18.19 14.32
C SER A 267 29.38 17.32 14.06
N LEU A 268 30.49 17.63 14.74
CA LEU A 268 31.75 16.90 14.61
C LEU A 268 32.22 16.43 15.98
N SER A 269 32.72 15.20 16.05
CA SER A 269 33.47 14.71 17.20
C SER A 269 34.83 14.16 16.78
N ALA A 270 35.82 14.29 17.64
CA ALA A 270 37.14 13.69 17.52
C ALA A 270 37.39 12.79 18.73
N ASN A 271 37.60 11.49 18.51
CA ASN A 271 37.76 10.48 19.56
C ASN A 271 36.64 10.48 20.62
N GLY A 272 35.41 10.83 20.22
CA GLY A 272 34.25 10.94 21.10
C GLY A 272 34.07 12.31 21.77
N GLU A 273 35.03 13.23 21.66
CA GLU A 273 34.88 14.60 22.17
C GLU A 273 34.32 15.54 21.09
N LYS A 274 33.37 16.40 21.46
CA LYS A 274 32.71 17.32 20.52
C LYS A 274 33.67 18.44 20.10
N ILE A 275 33.79 18.66 18.80
CA ILE A 275 34.60 19.72 18.20
C ILE A 275 33.69 20.89 17.78
N MET A 276 34.15 22.12 18.01
CA MET A 276 33.46 23.31 17.56
C MET A 276 33.65 23.47 16.04
N VAL A 277 32.55 23.65 15.33
CA VAL A 277 32.51 23.90 13.88
C VAL A 277 32.05 25.33 13.67
N SER A 278 32.71 26.08 12.78
CA SER A 278 32.36 27.47 12.45
C SER A 278 31.11 27.56 11.58
N GLU A 279 30.56 28.77 11.40
CA GLU A 279 29.43 29.01 10.48
C GLU A 279 29.75 28.67 9.01
N GLU A 280 31.04 28.68 8.64
CA GLU A 280 31.52 28.29 7.30
C GLU A 280 31.83 26.79 7.19
N ASN A 281 31.38 26.01 8.17
CA ASN A 281 31.64 24.58 8.36
C ASN A 281 33.13 24.23 8.45
N GLU A 282 33.96 25.12 8.99
CA GLU A 282 35.39 24.85 9.22
C GLU A 282 35.64 24.37 10.65
N PHE A 283 36.65 23.51 10.82
CA PHE A 283 37.04 22.99 12.12
C PHE A 283 38.56 22.89 12.26
N ALA A 284 39.00 22.91 13.52
CA ALA A 284 40.37 22.61 13.89
C ALA A 284 40.38 21.65 15.08
N VAL A 285 41.24 20.63 15.01
CA VAL A 285 41.50 19.70 16.11
C VAL A 285 42.94 19.91 16.56
N SER A 286 43.11 20.17 17.86
CA SER A 286 44.44 20.34 18.45
C SER A 286 45.31 19.09 18.24
N PRO A 287 46.65 19.25 18.14
CA PRO A 287 47.56 18.13 18.08
C PRO A 287 47.32 17.15 19.24
N GLY A 288 47.30 15.84 18.94
CA GLY A 288 46.87 14.87 19.94
C GLY A 288 47.25 13.43 19.63
N THR A 289 46.33 12.51 19.95
CA THR A 289 46.51 11.07 19.74
C THR A 289 46.62 10.74 18.26
N ASP A 290 47.25 9.60 17.97
CA ASP A 290 47.44 9.07 16.62
C ASP A 290 47.10 7.56 16.68
N PRO A 291 46.00 7.10 16.07
CA PRO A 291 45.12 7.79 15.12
C PRO A 291 44.11 8.76 15.77
N VAL A 292 43.55 9.67 14.98
CA VAL A 292 42.37 10.48 15.33
C VAL A 292 41.16 9.95 14.56
N MET A 293 40.10 9.62 15.28
CA MET A 293 38.81 9.23 14.71
C MET A 293 37.88 10.44 14.68
N LEU A 294 37.51 10.89 13.49
CA LEU A 294 36.51 11.94 13.29
C LEU A 294 35.17 11.31 12.94
N ILE A 295 34.08 11.78 13.55
CA ILE A 295 32.71 11.41 13.19
C ILE A 295 31.93 12.70 12.96
N ALA A 296 31.54 12.93 11.71
CA ALA A 296 30.65 14.03 11.32
C ALA A 296 29.22 13.50 11.18
N THR A 297 28.26 14.21 11.76
CA THR A 297 26.83 13.82 11.75
C THR A 297 25.98 15.01 11.34
N ASP A 298 25.10 14.83 10.36
CA ASP A 298 24.15 15.86 9.89
C ASP A 298 22.89 15.99 10.77
N LYS A 299 21.97 16.88 10.39
CA LYS A 299 20.70 17.06 11.13
C LYS A 299 19.72 15.88 11.01
N LEU A 300 19.90 15.01 10.02
CA LEU A 300 19.10 13.79 9.80
C LEU A 300 19.72 12.55 10.46
N GLY A 301 20.91 12.70 11.06
CA GLY A 301 21.67 11.63 11.70
C GLY A 301 22.45 10.74 10.72
N ASN A 302 22.68 11.17 9.48
CA ASN A 302 23.62 10.51 8.57
C ASN A 302 25.05 10.82 9.03
N GLN A 303 25.96 9.85 8.88
CA GLN A 303 27.30 9.93 9.45
C GLN A 303 28.40 9.61 8.45
N THR A 304 29.52 10.32 8.58
CA THR A 304 30.79 9.99 7.93
C THR A 304 31.85 9.84 8.99
N THR A 305 32.54 8.69 8.97
CA THR A 305 33.65 8.39 9.87
C THR A 305 34.96 8.48 9.12
N ALA A 306 35.95 9.15 9.71
CA ALA A 306 37.29 9.28 9.16
C ALA A 306 38.35 8.86 10.19
N SER A 307 39.30 8.04 9.77
CA SER A 307 40.46 7.65 10.59
C SER A 307 41.72 8.31 10.01
N VAL A 308 42.36 9.19 10.79
CA VAL A 308 43.50 9.99 10.35
C VAL A 308 44.73 9.62 11.16
N ASN A 309 45.80 9.18 10.47
CA ASN A 309 47.03 8.70 11.10
C ASN A 309 48.23 9.51 10.61
N SER A 310 49.28 9.63 11.43
CA SER A 310 50.55 10.21 10.98
C SER A 310 51.20 9.26 9.95
N GLY A 311 51.40 9.73 8.72
CA GLY A 311 51.87 8.90 7.60
C GLY A 311 50.78 8.55 6.57
N SER A 312 49.62 9.21 6.65
CA SER A 312 48.62 9.23 5.57
C SER A 312 49.10 9.98 4.31
N GLU A 313 50.22 10.72 4.40
CA GLU A 313 50.95 11.20 3.23
C GLU A 313 51.86 10.09 2.69
N THR A 314 51.45 9.50 1.55
CA THR A 314 52.31 8.81 0.57
C THR A 314 53.33 7.80 1.14
N SER A 315 52.93 6.52 1.27
CA SER A 315 53.90 5.42 1.09
C SER A 315 53.23 4.12 0.65
N GLU A 316 53.74 3.56 -0.45
CA GLU A 316 53.33 2.31 -1.12
C GLU A 316 53.45 1.02 -0.26
N LYS A 317 53.73 1.11 1.05
CA LYS A 317 54.08 -0.05 1.90
C LYS A 317 53.09 -0.40 3.02
N SER A 318 51.85 0.10 2.95
CA SER A 318 50.88 -0.09 4.04
C SER A 318 49.56 -0.78 3.62
N ALA A 319 49.55 -1.58 2.56
CA ALA A 319 48.33 -2.27 2.09
C ALA A 319 47.81 -3.39 3.03
N LYS A 320 48.57 -3.82 4.05
CA LYS A 320 48.20 -5.03 4.84
C LYS A 320 47.45 -4.80 6.16
N ASN A 321 47.42 -3.59 6.72
CA ASN A 321 46.91 -3.38 8.09
C ASN A 321 45.80 -2.32 8.25
N ARG A 322 45.22 -1.76 7.18
CA ARG A 322 44.28 -0.62 7.31
C ARG A 322 42.77 -0.97 7.31
N CYS A 323 42.39 -2.24 7.31
CA CYS A 323 40.98 -2.65 7.22
C CYS A 323 40.34 -3.13 8.54
N ALA A 324 40.99 -2.97 9.68
CA ALA A 324 40.46 -3.43 10.97
C ALA A 324 40.15 -2.23 11.87
N LEU A 325 38.97 -1.61 11.69
CA LEU A 325 38.14 -0.95 12.72
C LEU A 325 37.09 -0.06 12.05
N PHE A 326 36.16 -0.67 11.31
CA PHE A 326 34.84 -0.10 11.07
C PHE A 326 33.88 -0.90 11.95
N LEU A 327 33.69 -0.47 13.19
CA LEU A 327 32.59 -0.95 14.03
C LEU A 327 31.51 0.12 13.96
N HIS A 328 30.39 -0.22 13.30
CA HIS A 328 29.13 0.45 13.56
C HIS A 328 28.09 -0.55 14.02
N SER A 329 27.38 -0.12 15.06
CA SER A 329 26.23 -0.76 15.65
C SER A 329 25.06 -0.76 14.67
N GLY A 330 24.90 -1.88 13.97
CA GLY A 330 23.69 -2.28 13.27
C GLY A 330 23.67 -3.80 13.30
N LEU A 331 22.63 -4.40 13.87
CA LEU A 331 22.43 -5.84 13.96
C LEU A 331 22.52 -6.48 12.56
N MET A 332 23.69 -6.99 12.17
CA MET A 332 23.88 -7.84 11.01
C MET A 332 24.79 -9.01 11.37
N SER A 333 24.38 -10.20 10.98
CA SER A 333 24.85 -11.49 11.46
C SER A 333 26.33 -11.74 11.21
N GLU A 334 27.04 -12.12 12.25
CA GLU A 334 28.32 -12.84 12.16
C GLU A 334 28.08 -14.19 11.49
N GLN A 335 28.48 -14.35 10.22
CA GLN A 335 28.92 -15.63 9.66
C GLN A 335 29.44 -15.41 8.24
N SER A 336 30.75 -15.20 8.11
CA SER A 336 31.58 -15.59 6.95
C SER A 336 33.04 -15.24 7.23
N THR A 337 33.64 -15.93 8.19
CA THR A 337 35.10 -15.91 8.38
C THR A 337 35.62 -17.35 8.35
N THR A 338 35.70 -17.93 7.16
CA THR A 338 36.65 -19.01 6.86
C THR A 338 36.80 -19.11 5.35
N HIS A 339 38.04 -19.35 4.91
CA HIS A 339 38.51 -19.48 3.53
C HIS A 339 38.83 -18.17 2.78
N LEU A 340 40.10 -17.78 2.81
CA LEU A 340 41.00 -17.96 1.66
C LEU A 340 42.39 -17.40 2.00
N SER A 341 43.20 -18.25 2.63
CA SER A 341 44.65 -18.18 2.50
C SER A 341 45.05 -18.75 1.14
N GLN A 342 46.06 -18.14 0.51
CA GLN A 342 46.79 -18.57 -0.69
C GLN A 342 46.24 -18.08 -2.03
N PHE A 343 46.78 -16.96 -2.51
CA PHE A 343 47.23 -16.83 -3.90
C PHE A 343 48.43 -15.89 -3.93
N SER A 344 49.62 -16.46 -4.14
CA SER A 344 50.82 -15.71 -4.51
C SER A 344 50.84 -15.58 -6.03
N ALA A 345 50.68 -14.36 -6.54
CA ALA A 345 50.98 -14.07 -7.94
C ALA A 345 52.39 -13.44 -8.01
N GLN A 346 53.29 -14.18 -8.63
CA GLN A 346 54.68 -13.85 -8.91
C GLN A 346 54.69 -13.07 -10.24
N TYR A 347 55.16 -11.82 -10.24
CA TYR A 347 55.44 -11.06 -11.47
C TYR A 347 56.95 -10.77 -11.57
N PRO A 348 57.53 -10.82 -12.79
CA PRO A 348 58.96 -10.71 -12.99
C PRO A 348 59.45 -9.25 -12.96
N ASP A 349 60.65 -9.07 -12.41
CA ASP A 349 61.40 -7.81 -12.46
C ASP A 349 61.75 -7.42 -13.91
N ILE A 350 61.29 -6.25 -14.34
CA ILE A 350 61.84 -5.56 -15.52
C ILE A 350 62.34 -4.19 -15.06
N ALA A 351 63.65 -4.04 -15.05
CA ALA A 351 64.32 -2.75 -14.92
C ALA A 351 64.10 -1.94 -16.21
N THR A 352 63.62 -0.70 -16.09
CA THR A 352 63.78 0.32 -17.14
C THR A 352 64.07 1.68 -16.53
N ASP A 353 65.15 2.28 -17.02
CA ASP A 353 65.61 3.63 -16.77
C ASP A 353 64.63 4.69 -17.30
N GLY A 354 64.51 5.79 -16.55
CA GLY A 354 64.19 7.15 -17.04
C GLY A 354 62.78 7.40 -17.58
N ILE A 355 61.87 7.94 -16.74
CA ILE A 355 60.62 8.60 -17.18
C ILE A 355 60.42 9.91 -16.37
N PRO A 356 59.92 11.02 -16.98
CA PRO A 356 59.86 12.35 -16.38
C PRO A 356 58.79 12.46 -15.27
N ASP A 357 58.99 13.45 -14.39
CA ASP A 357 58.13 13.91 -13.29
C ASP A 357 56.62 13.70 -13.53
N HIS A 358 56.09 12.59 -12.99
CA HIS A 358 54.66 12.28 -13.03
C HIS A 358 53.95 13.02 -11.90
N SER A 359 53.05 13.95 -12.25
CA SER A 359 51.96 14.36 -11.35
C SER A 359 51.26 13.09 -10.85
N ILE A 360 51.42 12.82 -9.55
CA ILE A 360 50.83 11.65 -8.90
C ILE A 360 49.31 11.89 -8.86
N SER A 361 48.57 11.13 -9.66
CA SER A 361 47.10 11.19 -9.69
C SER A 361 46.50 10.94 -8.31
N PRO A 362 45.29 11.47 -8.03
CA PRO A 362 44.56 11.17 -6.80
C PRO A 362 44.41 9.66 -6.54
N GLU A 363 44.50 9.23 -5.29
CA GLU A 363 44.24 7.86 -4.88
C GLU A 363 42.82 7.74 -4.30
N ILE A 364 42.05 6.75 -4.74
CA ILE A 364 40.69 6.46 -4.26
C ILE A 364 40.69 5.14 -3.47
N ILE A 365 40.39 5.21 -2.17
CA ILE A 365 40.32 4.05 -1.27
C ILE A 365 38.87 3.89 -0.79
N LEU A 366 38.31 2.69 -0.92
CA LEU A 366 36.94 2.37 -0.50
C LEU A 366 36.94 1.46 0.73
N ALA A 367 35.95 1.66 1.60
CA ALA A 367 35.66 0.75 2.70
C ALA A 367 34.98 -0.50 2.15
N ARG A 368 35.69 -1.64 2.19
CA ARG A 368 35.18 -2.99 1.88
C ARG A 368 34.17 -3.08 0.72
N LEU A 369 34.69 -3.12 -0.51
CA LEU A 369 33.91 -3.57 -1.66
C LEU A 369 34.78 -4.47 -2.52
N SER A 370 34.29 -5.67 -2.81
CA SER A 370 34.87 -6.51 -3.87
C SER A 370 34.51 -5.88 -5.22
N ASP A 371 35.27 -6.13 -6.28
CA ASP A 371 34.96 -5.59 -7.62
C ASP A 371 33.56 -6.02 -8.12
N ARG A 372 33.03 -7.10 -7.53
CA ARG A 372 31.68 -7.59 -7.75
C ARG A 372 31.05 -8.14 -6.47
N GLU A 373 29.87 -7.66 -6.12
CA GLU A 373 29.13 -8.09 -4.92
C GLU A 373 27.63 -8.24 -5.18
N ASN A 374 26.97 -9.15 -4.45
CA ASN A 374 25.52 -9.30 -4.46
C ASN A 374 24.92 -8.60 -3.23
N ILE A 375 23.91 -7.77 -3.44
CA ILE A 375 23.26 -6.99 -2.37
C ILE A 375 21.74 -7.12 -2.51
N PHE A 376 21.03 -7.07 -1.38
CA PHE A 376 19.57 -7.14 -1.35
C PHE A 376 18.91 -5.77 -1.16
N ASP A 377 19.59 -4.88 -0.46
CA ASP A 377 19.14 -3.52 -0.20
C ASP A 377 18.97 -2.71 -1.47
N GLU A 378 17.99 -1.80 -1.45
CA GLU A 378 17.75 -0.86 -2.54
C GLU A 378 18.77 0.31 -2.53
N ASN A 379 19.38 0.60 -1.39
CA ASN A 379 20.34 1.68 -1.23
C ASN A 379 21.68 1.11 -0.78
N LEU A 380 22.76 1.50 -1.46
CA LEU A 380 24.14 1.17 -1.12
C LEU A 380 24.82 2.37 -0.46
N SER A 381 25.45 2.14 0.69
CA SER A 381 26.38 3.08 1.32
C SER A 381 27.77 2.94 0.67
N VAL A 382 28.19 3.93 -0.09
CA VAL A 382 29.52 4.02 -0.70
C VAL A 382 30.40 4.88 0.20
N GLU A 383 31.20 4.20 1.02
CA GLU A 383 32.11 4.83 1.98
C GLU A 383 33.56 4.76 1.48
N GLY A 384 34.28 5.88 1.60
CA GLY A 384 35.65 5.93 1.12
C GLY A 384 36.39 7.21 1.44
N GLN A 385 37.63 7.25 0.96
CA GLN A 385 38.50 8.41 1.01
C GLN A 385 39.20 8.65 -0.33
N VAL A 386 39.46 9.92 -0.62
CA VAL A 386 40.28 10.37 -1.76
C VAL A 386 41.44 11.19 -1.22
N SER A 387 42.66 10.86 -1.64
CA SER A 387 43.87 11.60 -1.24
C SER A 387 44.71 12.00 -2.45
N GLY A 388 45.31 13.18 -2.41
CA GLY A 388 46.20 13.67 -3.47
C GLY A 388 47.38 14.45 -2.92
N THR A 389 48.43 14.56 -3.74
CA THR A 389 49.55 15.47 -3.46
C THR A 389 49.15 16.93 -3.65
N SER A 390 48.33 17.20 -4.67
CA SER A 390 47.59 18.44 -4.91
C SER A 390 46.18 18.36 -4.27
N PRO A 391 45.58 19.47 -3.82
CA PRO A 391 44.22 19.47 -3.29
C PRO A 391 43.22 18.87 -4.30
N ILE A 392 42.35 18.00 -3.80
CA ILE A 392 41.27 17.39 -4.57
C ILE A 392 40.17 18.43 -4.75
N LYS A 393 39.90 18.82 -6.00
CA LYS A 393 38.88 19.81 -6.31
C LYS A 393 37.49 19.22 -6.51
N GLU A 394 37.42 17.96 -6.97
CA GLU A 394 36.16 17.34 -7.34
C GLU A 394 36.20 15.83 -7.05
N VAL A 395 35.12 15.33 -6.44
CA VAL A 395 34.84 13.90 -6.27
C VAL A 395 33.39 13.70 -6.70
N LEU A 396 33.20 12.87 -7.72
CA LEU A 396 31.89 12.52 -8.25
C LEU A 396 31.62 11.03 -8.03
N ILE A 397 30.42 10.67 -7.59
CA ILE A 397 29.93 9.29 -7.57
C ILE A 397 28.68 9.27 -8.46
N ASN A 398 28.73 8.48 -9.54
CA ASN A 398 27.70 8.46 -10.58
C ASN A 398 27.24 9.87 -11.02
N ASP A 399 28.21 10.75 -11.27
CA ASP A 399 28.02 12.16 -11.65
C ASP A 399 27.46 13.10 -10.55
N THR A 400 27.29 12.60 -9.31
CA THR A 400 26.87 13.39 -8.15
C THR A 400 28.09 13.91 -7.37
N PRO A 401 28.24 15.23 -7.16
CA PRO A 401 29.34 15.79 -6.39
C PRO A 401 29.19 15.50 -4.90
N VAL A 402 30.27 15.00 -4.30
CA VAL A 402 30.30 14.60 -2.88
C VAL A 402 30.75 15.74 -1.98
N HIS A 403 31.47 16.74 -2.52
CA HIS A 403 31.98 17.88 -1.78
C HIS A 403 32.00 19.17 -2.61
N LYS A 404 32.15 20.33 -1.95
CA LYS A 404 32.24 21.65 -2.61
C LYS A 404 33.54 22.42 -2.37
N LYS A 405 34.34 22.06 -1.35
CA LYS A 405 35.57 22.78 -0.98
C LYS A 405 36.80 21.88 -1.16
N PRO A 406 37.89 22.37 -1.78
CA PRO A 406 39.07 21.55 -2.03
C PRO A 406 39.77 21.14 -0.73
N GLY A 407 40.36 19.94 -0.73
CA GLY A 407 41.09 19.38 0.41
C GLY A 407 42.10 18.32 -0.04
N LYS A 408 43.18 18.11 0.72
CA LYS A 408 44.19 17.09 0.39
C LYS A 408 43.72 15.67 0.64
N LEU A 409 42.83 15.50 1.61
CA LEU A 409 42.23 14.23 1.99
C LEU A 409 40.74 14.44 2.24
N ILE A 410 39.91 13.73 1.48
CA ILE A 410 38.45 13.83 1.53
C ILE A 410 37.89 12.50 1.97
N PHE A 411 37.05 12.49 2.99
CA PHE A 411 36.27 11.33 3.42
C PHE A 411 34.80 11.53 3.09
N PHE A 412 34.12 10.48 2.70
CA PHE A 412 32.72 10.53 2.32
C PHE A 412 31.94 9.28 2.69
N ASN A 413 30.63 9.46 2.83
CA ASN A 413 29.63 8.40 2.87
C ASN A 413 28.49 8.81 1.95
N HIS A 414 28.40 8.19 0.77
CA HIS A 414 27.40 8.53 -0.23
C HIS A 414 26.38 7.41 -0.41
N SER A 415 25.10 7.75 -0.56
CA SER A 415 24.03 6.77 -0.75
C SER A 415 23.63 6.67 -2.21
N GLU A 416 23.75 5.46 -2.76
CA GLU A 416 23.40 5.17 -4.16
C GLU A 416 22.21 4.23 -4.26
N ARG A 417 21.20 4.62 -5.05
CA ARG A 417 20.02 3.78 -5.27
C ARG A 417 20.28 2.77 -6.37
N LEU A 418 20.07 1.50 -6.06
CA LEU A 418 20.29 0.36 -6.94
C LEU A 418 18.99 -0.07 -7.63
N LYS A 419 19.08 -0.36 -8.94
CA LYS A 419 18.05 -1.06 -9.71
C LYS A 419 18.20 -2.57 -9.51
N GLU A 420 17.13 -3.33 -9.71
CA GLU A 420 17.25 -4.81 -9.78
C GLU A 420 18.23 -5.22 -10.90
N GLY A 421 19.10 -6.18 -10.62
CA GLY A 421 20.14 -6.63 -11.54
C GLY A 421 21.45 -5.86 -11.39
N GLU A 422 22.16 -5.68 -12.49
CA GLU A 422 23.50 -5.10 -12.51
C GLU A 422 23.48 -3.56 -12.39
N ASN A 423 24.25 -3.03 -11.46
CA ASN A 423 24.47 -1.60 -11.25
C ASN A 423 25.98 -1.33 -11.29
N ARG A 424 26.37 -0.34 -12.09
CA ARG A 424 27.76 0.11 -12.18
C ARG A 424 27.92 1.36 -11.34
N ILE A 425 28.89 1.36 -10.43
CA ILE A 425 29.22 2.52 -9.59
C ILE A 425 30.55 3.08 -10.07
N ILE A 426 30.53 4.35 -10.48
CA ILE A 426 31.70 5.04 -11.01
C ILE A 426 32.05 6.19 -10.08
N ILE A 427 33.28 6.18 -9.56
CA ILE A 427 33.83 7.24 -8.73
C ILE A 427 34.93 7.93 -9.52
N ARG A 428 34.82 9.24 -9.68
CA ARG A 428 35.83 10.07 -10.34
C ARG A 428 36.39 11.08 -9.35
N ALA A 429 37.71 11.19 -9.27
CA ALA A 429 38.40 12.15 -8.45
C ALA A 429 39.34 13.00 -9.31
N LYS A 430 39.28 14.32 -9.16
CA LYS A 430 40.11 15.27 -9.88
C LYS A 430 40.81 16.22 -8.91
N ASP A 431 42.10 16.46 -9.12
CA ASP A 431 42.86 17.45 -8.36
C ASP A 431 42.87 18.84 -9.02
N GLU A 432 43.44 19.84 -8.35
CA GLU A 432 43.63 21.19 -8.90
C GLU A 432 44.55 21.20 -10.13
N SER A 433 45.39 20.18 -10.30
CA SER A 433 46.28 19.98 -11.46
C SER A 433 45.56 19.41 -12.68
N ASP A 434 44.24 19.18 -12.59
CA ASP A 434 43.41 18.50 -13.60
C ASP A 434 43.74 17.02 -13.82
N THR A 435 44.52 16.40 -12.93
CA THR A 435 44.81 14.97 -12.95
C THR A 435 43.63 14.19 -12.40
N GLU A 436 43.18 13.17 -13.13
CA GLU A 436 41.97 12.39 -12.83
C GLU A 436 42.30 10.93 -12.50
N THR A 437 41.58 10.38 -11.53
CA THR A 437 41.52 8.94 -11.26
C THR A 437 40.06 8.48 -11.29
N ILE A 438 39.82 7.36 -11.95
CA ILE A 438 38.49 6.72 -12.04
C ILE A 438 38.57 5.35 -11.38
N ARG A 439 37.63 5.07 -10.50
CA ARG A 439 37.43 3.74 -9.91
C ARG A 439 36.01 3.26 -10.22
N GLU A 440 35.89 2.04 -10.69
CA GLU A 440 34.62 1.41 -11.04
C GLU A 440 34.49 0.06 -10.34
N PHE A 441 33.28 -0.27 -9.89
CA PHE A 441 32.92 -1.61 -9.46
C PHE A 441 31.45 -1.89 -9.77
N THR A 442 31.09 -3.17 -9.76
CA THR A 442 29.74 -3.63 -10.12
C THR A 442 29.02 -4.24 -8.91
N VAL A 443 27.78 -3.84 -8.70
CA VAL A 443 26.90 -4.41 -7.67
C VAL A 443 25.71 -5.04 -8.34
N ILE A 444 25.38 -6.27 -7.96
CA ILE A 444 24.22 -6.98 -8.46
C ILE A 444 23.17 -7.00 -7.37
N ARG A 445 22.12 -6.20 -7.55
CA ARG A 445 21.00 -6.20 -6.64
C ARG A 445 20.06 -7.36 -6.95
N GLN A 446 19.77 -8.16 -5.93
CA GLN A 446 18.76 -9.22 -5.99
C GLN A 446 17.57 -8.86 -5.10
N ILE A 447 16.38 -9.29 -5.50
CA ILE A 447 15.21 -9.20 -4.62
C ILE A 447 15.31 -10.36 -3.62
N PRO A 448 15.21 -10.09 -2.28
CA PRO A 448 15.12 -11.13 -1.27
C PRO A 448 14.14 -12.23 -1.64
N GLU A 449 14.51 -13.48 -1.37
CA GLU A 449 13.70 -14.66 -1.72
C GLU A 449 12.27 -14.51 -1.18
N ILE A 450 12.12 -14.16 0.10
CA ILE A 450 10.83 -13.92 0.78
C ILE A 450 9.97 -12.82 0.14
N PHE A 451 10.55 -11.89 -0.62
CA PHE A 451 9.82 -10.79 -1.28
C PHE A 451 9.43 -11.11 -2.73
N LYS A 452 9.84 -12.27 -3.26
CA LYS A 452 9.46 -12.69 -4.61
C LYS A 452 7.95 -12.89 -4.72
N GLN A 453 7.40 -12.59 -5.90
CA GLN A 453 5.96 -12.62 -6.14
C GLN A 453 5.32 -13.99 -5.85
N GLN A 454 6.09 -15.08 -6.02
CA GLN A 454 5.64 -16.44 -5.75
C GLN A 454 5.27 -16.70 -4.29
N TYR A 455 5.64 -15.84 -3.34
CA TYR A 455 5.30 -15.99 -1.91
C TYR A 455 4.17 -15.06 -1.45
N ARG A 456 3.62 -14.25 -2.36
CA ARG A 456 2.54 -13.32 -2.03
C ARG A 456 1.22 -14.04 -1.76
N CYS A 457 0.33 -13.40 -1.01
CA CYS A 457 -1.02 -13.91 -0.77
C CYS A 457 -1.73 -14.31 -2.07
N MET A 458 -2.31 -15.51 -2.12
CA MET A 458 -2.96 -16.08 -3.29
C MET A 458 -4.48 -16.20 -3.12
N PHE A 459 -5.22 -15.67 -4.09
CA PHE A 459 -6.67 -15.81 -4.18
C PHE A 459 -7.07 -16.77 -5.29
N LYS A 460 -7.99 -17.69 -4.97
CA LYS A 460 -8.73 -18.48 -5.96
C LYS A 460 -9.97 -17.70 -6.39
N ALA A 461 -10.01 -17.23 -7.63
CA ALA A 461 -11.10 -16.39 -8.15
C ALA A 461 -12.16 -17.20 -8.90
N ASN A 462 -13.43 -17.06 -8.48
CA ASN A 462 -14.61 -17.61 -9.16
C ASN A 462 -15.23 -16.57 -10.09
N PRO A 463 -15.98 -16.97 -11.13
CA PRO A 463 -16.82 -16.04 -11.89
C PRO A 463 -17.72 -15.23 -10.94
N PHE A 464 -17.86 -13.94 -11.21
CA PHE A 464 -18.81 -13.12 -10.47
C PHE A 464 -20.25 -13.51 -10.84
N ASP A 465 -21.17 -13.33 -9.91
CA ASP A 465 -22.60 -13.39 -10.17
C ASP A 465 -23.08 -12.04 -10.73
N ILE A 466 -24.23 -12.04 -11.42
CA ILE A 466 -24.93 -10.82 -11.85
C ILE A 466 -26.33 -10.85 -11.24
N TYR A 467 -26.75 -9.70 -10.71
CA TYR A 467 -28.10 -9.48 -10.24
C TYR A 467 -28.70 -8.22 -10.88
N PRO A 468 -29.94 -8.30 -11.42
CA PRO A 468 -30.75 -9.50 -11.57
C PRO A 468 -30.16 -10.49 -12.61
N GLN A 469 -30.44 -11.79 -12.45
CA GLN A 469 -29.86 -12.86 -13.31
C GLN A 469 -30.24 -12.75 -14.80
N GLU A 470 -31.31 -12.01 -15.10
CA GLU A 470 -31.82 -11.77 -16.47
C GLU A 470 -31.03 -10.70 -17.24
N ALA A 471 -30.01 -10.07 -16.63
CA ALA A 471 -29.15 -9.14 -17.34
C ALA A 471 -28.41 -9.84 -18.49
N GLU A 472 -28.70 -9.43 -19.74
CA GLU A 472 -28.11 -10.01 -20.95
C GLU A 472 -26.57 -9.85 -21.03
N ASP A 473 -25.98 -8.99 -20.19
CA ASP A 473 -24.62 -8.52 -20.40
C ASP A 473 -23.56 -9.33 -19.62
N LYS A 474 -23.52 -10.65 -19.90
CA LYS A 474 -22.43 -11.53 -19.43
C LYS A 474 -21.04 -10.98 -19.82
N ALA A 475 -20.95 -10.30 -20.96
CA ALA A 475 -19.74 -9.67 -21.46
C ALA A 475 -19.28 -8.54 -20.53
N LYS A 476 -20.18 -7.63 -20.14
CA LYS A 476 -19.90 -6.56 -19.16
C LYS A 476 -19.38 -7.09 -17.84
N ARG A 477 -20.00 -8.14 -17.28
CA ARG A 477 -19.49 -8.78 -16.04
C ARG A 477 -18.08 -9.30 -16.23
N THR A 478 -17.86 -10.08 -17.29
CA THR A 478 -16.55 -10.69 -17.55
C THR A 478 -15.47 -9.63 -17.78
N LEU A 479 -15.81 -8.54 -18.49
CA LEU A 479 -14.92 -7.39 -18.67
C LEU A 479 -14.60 -6.70 -17.34
N PHE A 480 -15.61 -6.42 -16.51
CA PHE A 480 -15.41 -5.83 -15.19
C PHE A 480 -14.47 -6.68 -14.33
N GLN A 481 -14.77 -7.98 -14.23
CA GLN A 481 -13.98 -8.90 -13.42
C GLN A 481 -12.53 -8.99 -13.93
N TYR A 482 -12.32 -8.98 -15.25
CA TYR A 482 -10.99 -8.92 -15.84
C TYR A 482 -10.21 -7.67 -15.42
N ILE A 483 -10.81 -6.48 -15.57
CA ILE A 483 -10.17 -5.20 -15.20
C ILE A 483 -9.85 -5.17 -13.71
N PHE A 484 -10.79 -5.63 -12.87
CA PHE A 484 -10.57 -5.70 -11.43
C PHE A 484 -9.39 -6.60 -11.08
N LEU A 485 -9.33 -7.82 -11.63
CA LEU A 485 -8.24 -8.75 -11.36
C LEU A 485 -6.90 -8.25 -11.93
N ASP A 486 -6.88 -7.60 -13.10
CA ASP A 486 -5.68 -6.99 -13.69
C ASP A 486 -5.15 -5.86 -12.78
N ASN A 487 -6.03 -4.99 -12.28
CA ASN A 487 -5.68 -3.95 -11.30
C ASN A 487 -5.16 -4.54 -9.98
N LEU A 488 -5.78 -5.64 -9.50
CA LEU A 488 -5.41 -6.32 -8.26
C LEU A 488 -4.00 -6.94 -8.33
N VAL A 489 -3.64 -7.58 -9.45
CA VAL A 489 -2.31 -8.18 -9.63
C VAL A 489 -1.25 -7.19 -10.10
N GLY A 490 -1.66 -6.05 -10.69
CA GLY A 490 -0.76 -5.04 -11.27
C GLY A 490 0.28 -4.49 -10.29
N ARG A 491 -0.01 -4.47 -8.98
CA ARG A 491 0.95 -4.07 -7.93
C ARG A 491 1.91 -5.17 -7.50
N LYS A 492 1.84 -6.36 -8.08
CA LYS A 492 2.63 -7.56 -7.73
C LYS A 492 2.55 -7.95 -6.25
N ARG A 493 1.46 -7.56 -5.59
CA ARG A 493 1.19 -7.84 -4.16
C ARG A 493 0.35 -9.08 -3.92
N PHE A 494 -0.35 -9.56 -4.95
CA PHE A 494 -1.21 -10.72 -4.88
C PHE A 494 -0.91 -11.68 -6.03
N GLN A 495 -1.22 -12.94 -5.77
CA GLN A 495 -1.32 -14.00 -6.76
C GLN A 495 -2.80 -14.32 -6.99
N VAL A 496 -3.18 -14.61 -8.22
CA VAL A 496 -4.56 -14.98 -8.56
C VAL A 496 -4.53 -16.25 -9.38
N ARG A 497 -5.29 -17.24 -8.90
CA ARG A 497 -5.61 -18.47 -9.63
C ARG A 497 -7.08 -18.40 -10.05
N ILE A 498 -7.33 -18.39 -11.35
CA ILE A 498 -8.70 -18.41 -11.88
C ILE A 498 -9.21 -19.84 -12.03
N GLN A 499 -10.53 -20.04 -11.88
CA GLN A 499 -11.16 -21.32 -12.19
C GLN A 499 -11.37 -21.52 -13.70
N GLU A 500 -11.48 -22.78 -14.14
CA GLU A 500 -11.69 -23.15 -15.55
C GLU A 500 -12.91 -22.46 -16.18
N GLU A 501 -14.00 -22.30 -15.43
CA GLU A 501 -15.19 -21.60 -15.91
C GLU A 501 -14.90 -20.12 -16.21
N LEU A 502 -14.16 -19.43 -15.33
CA LEU A 502 -13.78 -18.04 -15.54
C LEU A 502 -12.83 -17.91 -16.72
N GLU A 503 -11.86 -18.81 -16.85
CA GLU A 503 -10.94 -18.84 -17.99
C GLU A 503 -11.68 -18.99 -19.33
N LYS A 504 -12.68 -19.89 -19.39
CA LYS A 504 -13.54 -20.04 -20.57
C LYS A 504 -14.27 -18.74 -20.90
N LEU A 505 -14.86 -18.08 -19.89
CA LEU A 505 -15.57 -16.81 -20.09
C LEU A 505 -14.65 -15.70 -20.62
N LEU A 506 -13.43 -15.59 -20.09
CA LEU A 506 -12.45 -14.59 -20.54
C LEU A 506 -12.02 -14.82 -21.99
N ASN A 507 -11.73 -16.07 -22.35
CA ASN A 507 -11.36 -16.44 -23.70
C ASN A 507 -12.48 -16.16 -24.71
N MET A 508 -13.74 -16.39 -24.33
CA MET A 508 -14.91 -16.05 -25.16
C MET A 508 -15.03 -14.55 -25.43
N GLN A 509 -14.50 -13.70 -24.53
CA GLN A 509 -14.48 -12.24 -24.68
C GLN A 509 -13.15 -11.71 -25.26
N HIS A 510 -12.26 -12.60 -25.73
CA HIS A 510 -10.93 -12.24 -26.23
C HIS A 510 -10.06 -11.48 -25.22
N LEU A 511 -10.26 -11.73 -23.93
CA LEU A 511 -9.48 -11.15 -22.84
C LEU A 511 -8.37 -12.14 -22.44
N ASP A 512 -7.11 -11.68 -22.43
CA ASP A 512 -5.95 -12.54 -22.16
C ASP A 512 -5.85 -12.90 -20.66
N PRO A 513 -6.13 -14.16 -20.27
CA PRO A 513 -6.06 -14.57 -18.86
C PRO A 513 -4.64 -14.53 -18.30
N LYS A 514 -3.59 -14.55 -19.13
CA LYS A 514 -2.20 -14.51 -18.67
C LYS A 514 -1.83 -13.21 -17.97
N ARG A 515 -2.55 -12.13 -18.24
CA ARG A 515 -2.35 -10.84 -17.55
C ARG A 515 -2.79 -10.88 -16.09
N ILE A 516 -3.80 -11.69 -15.78
CA ILE A 516 -4.38 -11.81 -14.44
C ILE A 516 -3.85 -13.03 -13.67
N ILE A 517 -3.39 -14.06 -14.37
CA ILE A 517 -2.77 -15.24 -13.77
C ILE A 517 -1.34 -14.87 -13.36
N ALA A 518 -1.09 -14.81 -12.06
CA ALA A 518 0.23 -14.52 -11.50
C ALA A 518 0.66 -15.59 -10.50
N GLY A 519 1.89 -16.12 -10.66
CA GLY A 519 2.55 -16.99 -9.67
C GLY A 519 2.05 -18.45 -9.62
N GLN A 520 2.05 -19.15 -10.76
CA GLN A 520 1.59 -20.55 -10.86
C GLN A 520 2.57 -21.61 -10.28
N ASN A 521 3.28 -21.34 -9.19
CA ASN A 521 4.01 -22.42 -8.53
C ASN A 521 3.04 -23.28 -7.72
N GLU A 522 3.09 -24.62 -7.91
CA GLU A 522 2.25 -25.61 -7.21
C GLU A 522 2.44 -25.62 -5.69
N ILE A 523 3.46 -24.92 -5.19
CA ILE A 523 3.98 -25.00 -3.82
C ILE A 523 3.09 -24.22 -2.83
N ASN A 524 2.30 -23.24 -3.30
CA ASN A 524 1.52 -22.41 -2.38
C ASN A 524 0.11 -22.96 -2.14
N PRO A 525 -0.30 -23.15 -0.87
CA PRO A 525 -1.69 -23.37 -0.56
C PRO A 525 -2.50 -22.16 -1.06
N THR A 526 -3.67 -22.41 -1.67
CA THR A 526 -4.69 -21.39 -1.90
C THR A 526 -5.65 -21.39 -0.71
N PRO A 527 -5.38 -20.65 0.37
CA PRO A 527 -6.28 -20.62 1.51
C PRO A 527 -7.51 -19.74 1.25
N TYR A 528 -7.46 -18.82 0.27
CA TYR A 528 -8.49 -17.79 0.13
C TYR A 528 -9.27 -17.91 -1.18
N MET A 529 -10.59 -17.87 -1.09
CA MET A 529 -11.49 -17.77 -2.23
C MET A 529 -11.99 -16.34 -2.38
N LEU A 530 -11.89 -15.81 -3.60
CA LEU A 530 -12.46 -14.53 -4.02
C LEU A 530 -13.69 -14.80 -4.87
N SER A 531 -14.81 -14.24 -4.46
CA SER A 531 -16.10 -14.29 -5.16
C SER A 531 -16.74 -12.91 -5.13
N GLY A 532 -17.73 -12.66 -5.97
CA GLY A 532 -18.43 -11.38 -5.96
C GLY A 532 -19.71 -11.39 -6.78
N THR A 533 -20.51 -10.36 -6.58
CA THR A 533 -21.78 -10.11 -7.27
C THR A 533 -21.75 -8.71 -7.84
N MET A 534 -22.17 -8.58 -9.10
CA MET A 534 -22.46 -7.27 -9.70
C MET A 534 -23.96 -7.04 -9.70
N TYR A 535 -24.40 -5.98 -9.04
CA TYR A 535 -25.76 -5.47 -9.10
C TYR A 535 -25.84 -4.41 -10.20
N ASP A 536 -26.58 -4.70 -11.27
CA ASP A 536 -26.87 -3.75 -12.35
C ASP A 536 -28.31 -3.26 -12.21
N THR A 537 -28.45 -2.15 -11.50
CA THR A 537 -29.74 -1.54 -11.12
C THR A 537 -30.00 -0.29 -11.95
N LYS A 538 -31.24 0.19 -12.06
CA LYS A 538 -31.55 1.46 -12.74
C LYS A 538 -30.63 2.61 -12.32
N GLU A 539 -30.29 2.65 -11.04
CA GLU A 539 -29.47 3.68 -10.41
C GLU A 539 -27.97 3.57 -10.75
N GLY A 540 -27.45 2.38 -11.09
CA GLY A 540 -26.04 2.21 -11.41
C GLY A 540 -25.54 0.78 -11.25
N VAL A 541 -24.21 0.63 -11.27
CA VAL A 541 -23.51 -0.63 -11.05
C VAL A 541 -22.87 -0.63 -9.67
N GLU A 542 -23.24 -1.60 -8.84
CA GLU A 542 -22.57 -1.92 -7.58
C GLU A 542 -21.85 -3.26 -7.74
N ALA A 543 -20.57 -3.32 -7.38
CA ALA A 543 -19.82 -4.56 -7.35
C ALA A 543 -19.42 -4.87 -5.92
N VAL A 544 -19.81 -6.05 -5.43
CA VAL A 544 -19.55 -6.51 -4.06
C VAL A 544 -18.71 -7.76 -4.15
N THR A 545 -17.63 -7.80 -3.40
CA THR A 545 -16.71 -8.93 -3.34
C THR A 545 -16.59 -9.47 -1.94
N LYS A 546 -16.24 -10.74 -1.88
CA LYS A 546 -16.12 -11.50 -0.65
C LYS A 546 -14.86 -12.33 -0.70
N VAL A 547 -14.07 -12.24 0.37
CA VAL A 547 -12.91 -13.09 0.61
C VAL A 547 -13.24 -14.11 1.69
N VAL A 548 -13.04 -15.39 1.41
CA VAL A 548 -13.34 -16.49 2.33
C VAL A 548 -12.08 -17.31 2.57
N ASP A 549 -11.77 -17.59 3.83
CA ASP A 549 -10.80 -18.64 4.16
C ASP A 549 -11.44 -20.01 3.91
N ILE A 550 -10.94 -20.73 2.92
CA ILE A 550 -11.43 -22.03 2.46
C ILE A 550 -11.32 -23.08 3.58
N ARG A 551 -10.35 -22.94 4.49
CA ARG A 551 -10.09 -23.91 5.58
C ARG A 551 -11.15 -23.79 6.68
N THR A 552 -11.54 -22.56 7.00
CA THR A 552 -12.47 -22.27 8.11
C THR A 552 -13.88 -21.91 7.65
N SER A 553 -14.06 -21.68 6.34
CA SER A 553 -15.27 -21.08 5.75
C SER A 553 -15.63 -19.69 6.29
N GLN A 554 -14.69 -19.02 6.97
CA GLN A 554 -14.91 -17.70 7.54
C GLN A 554 -14.79 -16.62 6.45
N ILE A 555 -15.72 -15.66 6.47
CA ILE A 555 -15.64 -14.45 5.67
C ILE A 555 -14.57 -13.54 6.29
N LEU A 556 -13.50 -13.27 5.55
CA LEU A 556 -12.40 -12.42 5.99
C LEU A 556 -12.69 -10.95 5.75
N ASP A 557 -13.33 -10.63 4.63
CA ASP A 557 -13.69 -9.27 4.26
C ASP A 557 -14.81 -9.25 3.22
N ILE A 558 -15.57 -8.16 3.21
CA ILE A 558 -16.56 -7.83 2.19
C ILE A 558 -16.22 -6.43 1.69
N ILE A 559 -15.90 -6.33 0.41
CA ILE A 559 -15.41 -5.08 -0.19
C ILE A 559 -16.31 -4.74 -1.37
N ASP A 560 -16.83 -3.53 -1.38
CA ASP A 560 -17.74 -3.04 -2.42
C ASP A 560 -17.22 -1.79 -3.14
N GLY A 561 -17.81 -1.52 -4.29
CA GLY A 561 -17.63 -0.31 -5.07
C GLY A 561 -18.90 0.02 -5.86
N TYR A 562 -19.17 1.30 -6.08
CA TYR A 562 -20.38 1.76 -6.79
C TYR A 562 -20.07 2.84 -7.82
N THR A 563 -20.85 2.86 -8.91
CA THR A 563 -20.84 3.93 -9.92
C THR A 563 -22.22 4.09 -10.59
N GLU A 564 -22.66 5.32 -10.83
CA GLU A 564 -23.83 5.61 -11.68
C GLU A 564 -23.54 5.27 -13.17
N SER A 565 -22.27 5.36 -13.59
CA SER A 565 -21.88 5.18 -14.98
C SER A 565 -21.82 3.70 -15.37
N LYS A 566 -22.80 3.25 -16.14
CA LYS A 566 -22.88 1.87 -16.64
C LYS A 566 -21.96 1.54 -17.83
N VAL A 567 -21.33 2.56 -18.41
CA VAL A 567 -20.40 2.40 -19.55
C VAL A 567 -18.99 2.03 -19.07
N ARG A 568 -18.15 1.61 -20.01
CA ARG A 568 -16.79 1.11 -19.74
C ARG A 568 -15.94 1.98 -18.79
N PRO A 569 -15.84 3.31 -18.95
CA PRO A 569 -15.10 4.14 -17.99
C PRO A 569 -15.59 4.04 -16.54
N GLY A 570 -16.91 3.89 -16.34
CA GLY A 570 -17.47 3.68 -15.00
C GLY A 570 -17.07 2.33 -14.41
N LEU A 571 -17.05 1.27 -15.24
CA LEU A 571 -16.59 -0.06 -14.82
C LEU A 571 -15.11 -0.07 -14.47
N GLU A 572 -14.27 0.62 -15.27
CA GLU A 572 -12.84 0.79 -15.00
C GLU A 572 -12.62 1.54 -13.68
N SER A 573 -13.38 2.61 -13.45
CA SER A 573 -13.35 3.36 -12.19
C SER A 573 -13.70 2.48 -10.99
N VAL A 574 -14.82 1.74 -11.05
CA VAL A 574 -15.28 0.93 -9.92
C VAL A 574 -14.36 -0.26 -9.66
N ALA A 575 -13.77 -0.85 -10.72
CA ALA A 575 -12.76 -1.90 -10.61
C ALA A 575 -11.46 -1.40 -9.97
N GLY A 576 -11.03 -0.18 -10.31
CA GLY A 576 -9.88 0.48 -9.69
C GLY A 576 -10.09 0.77 -8.21
N ILE A 577 -11.26 1.32 -7.84
CA ILE A 577 -11.66 1.55 -6.44
C ILE A 577 -11.63 0.24 -5.66
N LEU A 578 -12.24 -0.81 -6.21
CA LEU A 578 -12.31 -2.11 -5.58
C LEU A 578 -10.91 -2.69 -5.35
N ALA A 579 -10.03 -2.65 -6.36
CA ALA A 579 -8.64 -3.11 -6.24
C ALA A 579 -7.84 -2.30 -5.18
N GLU A 580 -8.02 -0.98 -5.10
CA GLU A 580 -7.40 -0.14 -4.06
C GLU A 580 -7.88 -0.55 -2.66
N LYS A 581 -9.19 -0.73 -2.47
CA LYS A 581 -9.74 -1.21 -1.20
C LYS A 581 -9.19 -2.59 -0.82
N PHE A 582 -9.01 -3.50 -1.78
CA PHE A 582 -8.34 -4.78 -1.55
C PHE A 582 -6.90 -4.60 -1.06
N HIS A 583 -6.09 -3.75 -1.70
CA HIS A 583 -4.72 -3.51 -1.27
C HIS A 583 -4.62 -2.89 0.13
N ARG A 584 -5.64 -2.14 0.56
CA ARG A 584 -5.75 -1.56 1.91
C ARG A 584 -6.25 -2.56 2.94
N ALA A 585 -7.26 -3.36 2.60
CA ALA A 585 -7.81 -4.39 3.47
C ALA A 585 -6.81 -5.54 3.71
N PHE A 586 -5.97 -5.84 2.71
CA PHE A 586 -4.96 -6.88 2.75
C PHE A 586 -3.55 -6.25 2.60
N PRO A 587 -3.06 -5.49 3.61
CA PRO A 587 -1.77 -4.80 3.56
C PRO A 587 -0.62 -5.81 3.48
N LEU A 588 0.47 -5.42 2.81
CA LEU A 588 1.72 -6.18 2.86
C LEU A 588 2.44 -5.80 4.16
N ILE A 589 2.63 -6.75 5.06
CA ILE A 589 3.23 -6.48 6.36
C ILE A 589 4.54 -7.23 6.49
N LYS A 590 5.57 -6.54 7.00
CA LYS A 590 6.88 -7.14 7.26
C LYS A 590 7.14 -7.21 8.76
N GLY A 591 7.99 -8.14 9.16
CA GLY A 591 8.48 -8.25 10.52
C GLY A 591 9.85 -8.91 10.59
N ILE A 592 10.46 -8.86 11.75
CA ILE A 592 11.71 -9.54 12.06
C ILE A 592 11.46 -10.68 13.04
N ILE A 593 12.20 -11.78 12.89
CA ILE A 593 12.17 -12.87 13.87
C ILE A 593 12.96 -12.44 15.11
N ALA A 594 12.28 -12.34 16.24
CA ALA A 594 12.86 -11.93 17.52
C ALA A 594 13.35 -13.13 18.36
N GLU A 595 12.68 -14.28 18.26
CA GLU A 595 13.02 -15.49 19.00
C GLU A 595 12.50 -16.73 18.26
N LYS A 596 13.23 -17.85 18.32
CA LYS A 596 12.82 -19.14 17.76
C LYS A 596 12.95 -20.23 18.82
N ASN A 597 11.83 -20.84 19.20
CA ASN A 597 11.75 -21.94 20.17
C ASN A 597 11.06 -23.14 19.53
N GLY A 598 11.82 -23.98 18.82
CA GLY A 598 11.27 -25.12 18.07
C GLY A 598 10.35 -24.63 16.94
N THR A 599 9.07 -25.04 16.98
CA THR A 599 8.05 -24.65 16.01
C THR A 599 7.33 -23.34 16.36
N LEU A 600 7.62 -22.76 17.53
CA LEU A 600 7.03 -21.51 17.97
C LEU A 600 8.03 -20.36 17.74
N ILE A 601 7.61 -19.37 16.95
CA ILE A 601 8.45 -18.23 16.56
C ILE A 601 7.82 -16.94 17.09
N ARG A 602 8.63 -16.13 17.77
CA ARG A 602 8.24 -14.79 18.16
C ARG A 602 8.72 -13.81 17.11
N ILE A 603 7.81 -13.00 16.57
CA ILE A 603 8.16 -11.94 15.63
C ILE A 603 7.85 -10.57 16.21
N LYS A 604 8.55 -9.56 15.70
CA LYS A 604 8.17 -8.16 15.83
C LYS A 604 7.76 -7.65 14.46
N SER A 605 6.50 -7.24 14.34
CA SER A 605 5.92 -6.73 13.10
C SER A 605 6.04 -5.21 13.00
N GLU A 606 6.15 -4.69 11.77
CA GLU A 606 6.08 -3.26 11.45
C GLU A 606 4.64 -2.74 11.48
N GLY A 607 3.64 -3.63 11.46
CA GLY A 607 2.22 -3.29 11.49
C GLY A 607 1.34 -4.35 12.15
N ASP A 608 0.05 -4.09 12.19
CA ASP A 608 -0.91 -5.02 12.79
C ASP A 608 -1.24 -6.18 11.85
N ILE A 609 -0.82 -7.39 12.22
CA ILE A 609 -1.17 -8.60 11.49
C ILE A 609 -2.50 -9.16 11.98
N ARG A 610 -3.35 -9.59 11.04
CA ARG A 610 -4.63 -10.26 11.31
C ARG A 610 -4.37 -11.69 11.81
N MET A 611 -5.10 -12.11 12.85
CA MET A 611 -5.01 -13.46 13.41
C MET A 611 -5.38 -14.55 12.38
N GLY A 612 -4.76 -15.73 12.46
CA GLY A 612 -5.06 -16.87 11.58
C GLY A 612 -4.54 -16.75 10.14
N TRP A 613 -3.87 -15.65 9.81
CA TRP A 613 -3.26 -15.47 8.49
C TRP A 613 -1.97 -16.26 8.34
N ILE A 614 -1.72 -16.68 7.10
CA ILE A 614 -0.47 -17.34 6.72
C ILE A 614 0.61 -16.27 6.56
N VAL A 615 1.75 -16.51 7.18
CA VAL A 615 2.96 -15.70 7.03
C VAL A 615 4.07 -16.52 6.42
N VAL A 616 4.90 -15.88 5.61
CA VAL A 616 6.09 -16.48 5.00
C VAL A 616 7.31 -16.15 5.86
N LEU A 617 8.07 -17.17 6.21
CA LEU A 617 9.25 -17.08 7.07
C LEU A 617 10.50 -17.42 6.25
N GLY A 618 11.53 -16.57 6.32
CA GLY A 618 12.78 -16.84 5.62
C GLY A 618 13.84 -15.78 5.86
N SER A 619 14.93 -15.88 5.12
CA SER A 619 16.00 -14.89 5.01
C SER A 619 15.96 -14.23 3.64
N ASP A 620 16.96 -13.40 3.34
CA ASP A 620 17.10 -12.80 2.01
C ASP A 620 17.41 -13.84 0.92
N THR A 621 17.97 -14.99 1.29
CA THR A 621 18.41 -16.02 0.35
C THR A 621 17.48 -17.22 0.24
N GLU A 622 16.68 -17.48 1.28
CA GLU A 622 15.84 -18.69 1.33
C GLU A 622 14.53 -18.49 2.09
N VAL A 623 13.51 -19.25 1.69
CA VAL A 623 12.28 -19.42 2.48
C VAL A 623 12.41 -20.67 3.32
N ILE A 624 12.23 -20.50 4.64
CA ILE A 624 12.32 -21.57 5.63
C ILE A 624 10.98 -22.29 5.75
N GLY A 625 9.87 -21.56 5.61
CA GLY A 625 8.54 -22.16 5.61
C GLY A 625 7.40 -21.18 5.81
N TYR A 626 6.25 -21.72 6.19
CA TYR A 626 5.02 -20.98 6.46
C TYR A 626 4.62 -21.12 7.93
N GLY A 627 3.96 -20.10 8.46
CA GLY A 627 3.37 -20.15 9.80
C GLY A 627 1.99 -19.52 9.82
N CYS A 628 1.24 -19.79 10.88
CA CYS A 628 0.00 -19.08 11.17
C CYS A 628 0.16 -18.30 12.47
N ILE A 629 -0.41 -17.09 12.52
CA ILE A 629 -0.42 -16.32 13.76
C ILE A 629 -1.34 -17.00 14.78
N ASP A 630 -0.75 -17.36 15.91
CA ASP A 630 -1.40 -18.06 17.02
C ASP A 630 -1.85 -17.08 18.11
N GLU A 631 -0.97 -16.14 18.51
CA GLU A 631 -1.28 -15.14 19.55
C GLU A 631 -0.72 -13.75 19.20
N LYS A 632 -1.50 -12.69 19.43
CA LYS A 632 -1.04 -11.29 19.42
C LYS A 632 -0.57 -10.89 20.82
N LEU A 633 0.68 -10.45 20.92
CA LEU A 633 1.27 -9.88 22.14
C LEU A 633 1.23 -8.34 22.09
N LYS A 634 1.71 -7.69 23.15
CA LYS A 634 1.84 -6.23 23.20
C LYS A 634 2.93 -5.73 22.26
N ASN A 635 2.83 -4.46 21.84
CA ASN A 635 3.85 -3.76 21.05
C ASN A 635 4.19 -4.43 19.71
N HIS A 636 3.17 -4.92 18.98
CA HIS A 636 3.30 -5.60 17.69
C HIS A 636 4.20 -6.86 17.71
N TYR A 637 4.31 -7.50 18.87
CA TYR A 637 4.88 -8.84 18.95
C TYR A 637 3.80 -9.90 18.71
N TYR A 638 4.17 -11.01 18.08
CA TYR A 638 3.25 -12.11 17.80
C TYR A 638 3.95 -13.45 18.00
N TRP A 639 3.19 -14.45 18.43
CA TRP A 639 3.57 -15.85 18.34
C TRP A 639 3.03 -16.47 17.06
N ILE A 640 3.92 -17.15 16.34
CA ILE A 640 3.61 -17.88 15.12
C ILE A 640 3.90 -19.35 15.37
N GLN A 641 2.92 -20.18 15.04
CA GLN A 641 3.08 -21.61 14.97
C GLN A 641 3.50 -21.97 13.54
N MET A 642 4.72 -22.51 13.37
CA MET A 642 5.15 -23.09 12.09
C MET A 642 4.32 -24.33 11.76
N SER A 643 3.91 -24.43 10.50
CA SER A 643 3.45 -25.70 9.93
C SER A 643 4.68 -26.47 9.43
N ASP A 644 4.79 -27.77 9.76
CA ASP A 644 5.93 -28.65 9.41
C ASP A 644 6.37 -28.46 7.93
N VAL A 645 7.56 -27.89 7.65
CA VAL A 645 8.88 -28.53 7.45
C VAL A 645 9.91 -27.44 6.99
N PHE A 646 11.18 -27.62 7.43
CA PHE A 646 12.49 -27.08 6.95
C PHE A 646 13.21 -26.03 7.83
N SER A 647 14.55 -26.09 7.79
CA SER A 647 15.51 -26.00 8.90
C SER A 647 16.16 -24.62 9.17
N ASP A 648 16.92 -24.54 10.29
CA ASP A 648 17.93 -23.52 10.70
C ASP A 648 18.80 -22.98 9.54
N THR A 649 19.25 -21.71 9.44
CA THR A 649 19.68 -20.64 10.38
C THR A 649 19.78 -19.28 9.63
N GLY A 650 19.68 -18.15 10.35
CA GLY A 650 20.31 -16.85 9.97
C GLY A 650 19.38 -15.73 9.51
N ASN A 651 19.60 -14.51 10.04
CA ASN A 651 18.89 -13.23 9.78
C ASN A 651 17.57 -13.32 9.00
N MET A 652 16.47 -13.42 9.75
CA MET A 652 15.18 -13.81 9.21
C MET A 652 14.16 -12.67 9.26
N ALA A 653 13.41 -12.51 8.18
CA ALA A 653 12.28 -11.61 8.05
C ALA A 653 11.00 -12.39 7.73
N VAL A 654 9.87 -11.80 8.12
CA VAL A 654 8.53 -12.34 7.94
C VAL A 654 7.77 -11.43 7.01
N THR A 655 7.04 -12.00 6.05
CA THR A 655 6.23 -11.23 5.11
C THR A 655 4.83 -11.82 5.04
N GLN A 656 3.84 -10.94 5.18
CA GLN A 656 2.42 -11.22 4.99
C GLN A 656 1.97 -10.58 3.68
#